data_AF-A0A9W5WVL5-F1
#
_entry.id   AF-A0A9W5WVL5-F1
#
_cell.length_a   1.000
_cell.length_b   1.000
_cell.length_c   1.000
_cell.angle_alpha   90.00
_cell.angle_beta   90.00
_cell.angle_gamma   90.00
#
_symmetry.space_group_name_H-M   'P 1'
#
loop_
_entity.id
_entity.type
_entity.pdbx_description
1 polymer ?
#
loop_
_entity_poly.entity_id
_entity_poly.type
_entity_poly.pdbx_seq_one_letter_code
_entity_poly.pdbx_strand_id
1 'polypeptide(L)'
;MKLNIQRPGDASKSKGKFRGKKATKGSKSQRHAKGSIGKTSGPKSKPFKKSHKSSTDTKSQKPRNGSSNSTGNTSNKRPLPNDSSNGTEGVVSFERKSKRGKEHGTLKAKLEKSFKTKHIKPKLSKKRASKKPKASDENISGVTKKLKESKQSKEDEVKEINKLYSQLLVEHRKQEVVTKTIKELIRKIGTENYSIIANKRHISRVLQACLKYGDTSTRSMIFESLKKDFNVTNLNVHSARFLIKVFNYCNVDAKAFLRTSFFNDRNKVLLYSRYGSLVMDVIYQKLRNKEQLEILRLYTLSNHFIIETDAMKKIEQAGSLHQFIAVIDQSESRATCVEMLKLAVLKMVDKAQLTASLSHDLIYVYWKLAENKTELMNLVGPVFGQLLSTRNGNTVLCDLYGYADKKLRKSILKGLKTDFPEAAYNQVNVSFIVKTALATDDTKMTIECLIKPLQDDLAKLVSHPHAHLLLKSILEPAKDVESVTSLKDLATRQQELQEYLLPLLVDLFKSIELREVIENKPSCVILQDTLKTSGNPDILYSVVDVLRDDMDGEMKLLQNLDTLRFLQSLIKKPGDALASLKPYREFWPVLKTKVKRILSSQCVFILVDIVEAALKEKDDETVEDFKSVVTVSTLKETSAALKKKKEKHVGVDILLKLLS
;
A
#
# COMPACT_ATOMS: atom_id res chain seq x y z
N MET A 1 -3.55 -13.10 8.47
CA MET A 1 -2.66 -13.86 7.57
C MET A 1 -1.90 -12.85 6.74
N LYS A 2 -0.58 -13.03 6.54
CA LYS A 2 0.17 -12.18 5.60
C LYS A 2 -0.33 -12.46 4.17
N LEU A 3 -0.67 -11.42 3.42
CA LEU A 3 -1.05 -11.54 2.02
C LEU A 3 0.23 -11.66 1.19
N ASN A 4 0.43 -12.80 0.54
CA ASN A 4 1.60 -13.05 -0.29
C ASN A 4 1.28 -12.59 -1.72
N ILE A 5 1.72 -11.38 -2.09
CA ILE A 5 1.45 -10.78 -3.41
C ILE A 5 2.29 -11.52 -4.46
N GLN A 6 1.61 -12.18 -5.40
CA GLN A 6 2.22 -13.07 -6.38
C GLN A 6 2.59 -12.26 -7.64
N ARG A 7 3.88 -12.18 -7.97
CA ARG A 7 4.35 -11.53 -9.22
C ARG A 7 3.93 -12.35 -10.45
N PRO A 8 3.45 -11.72 -11.54
CA PRO A 8 3.49 -12.32 -12.87
C PRO A 8 4.94 -12.54 -13.30
N GLY A 9 5.22 -13.60 -14.06
CA GLY A 9 6.56 -13.90 -14.59
C GLY A 9 6.62 -13.64 -16.10
N ASP A 10 7.77 -13.15 -16.56
CA ASP A 10 8.03 -12.92 -17.99
C ASP A 10 8.12 -14.24 -18.78
N ALA A 11 7.68 -14.19 -20.04
CA ALA A 11 7.66 -15.34 -20.93
C ALA A 11 8.78 -15.29 -21.99
N SER A 12 9.57 -16.37 -22.03
CA SER A 12 10.30 -16.90 -23.19
C SER A 12 11.29 -16.00 -23.97
N LYS A 13 12.57 -16.39 -23.94
CA LYS A 13 13.43 -16.44 -25.14
C LYS A 13 14.27 -17.72 -25.18
N SER A 14 14.50 -18.21 -26.41
CA SER A 14 15.52 -19.19 -26.87
C SER A 14 15.72 -20.52 -26.11
N LYS A 15 15.51 -21.63 -26.83
CA LYS A 15 16.01 -22.97 -26.47
C LYS A 15 17.52 -23.07 -26.69
N GLY A 16 18.24 -23.79 -25.82
CA GLY A 16 19.61 -24.26 -26.05
C GLY A 16 19.79 -25.67 -25.48
N LYS A 17 20.28 -26.62 -26.30
CA LYS A 17 20.56 -28.00 -25.86
C LYS A 17 21.99 -28.10 -25.33
N PHE A 18 22.24 -28.83 -24.24
CA PHE A 18 23.48 -29.62 -24.08
C PHE A 18 23.27 -30.85 -23.15
N ARG A 19 24.10 -31.89 -23.31
CA ARG A 19 24.09 -33.17 -22.57
C ARG A 19 25.26 -33.19 -21.56
N GLY A 20 25.12 -33.80 -20.36
CA GLY A 20 26.11 -33.56 -19.28
C GLY A 20 26.37 -34.58 -18.14
N LYS A 21 26.02 -35.87 -18.25
CA LYS A 21 26.46 -36.98 -17.34
C LYS A 21 26.07 -36.91 -15.83
N LYS A 22 26.44 -37.96 -15.08
CA LYS A 22 26.09 -38.28 -13.67
C LYS A 22 27.36 -38.30 -12.78
N ALA A 23 27.22 -38.11 -11.46
CA ALA A 23 28.07 -38.78 -10.45
C ALA A 23 27.41 -38.86 -9.05
N THR A 24 27.88 -39.83 -8.26
CA THR A 24 27.62 -40.28 -6.87
C THR A 24 27.35 -39.22 -5.78
N LYS A 25 26.46 -39.41 -4.78
CA LYS A 25 26.44 -40.37 -3.62
C LYS A 25 27.67 -40.26 -2.68
N GLY A 26 27.49 -40.15 -1.34
CA GLY A 26 28.67 -40.03 -0.43
C GLY A 26 28.59 -40.23 1.10
N SER A 27 27.45 -40.12 1.81
CA SER A 27 27.35 -40.26 3.30
C SER A 27 28.07 -39.13 4.11
N LYS A 28 28.03 -39.03 5.45
CA LYS A 28 27.53 -39.91 6.53
C LYS A 28 26.92 -39.07 7.69
N SER A 29 26.20 -39.71 8.61
CA SER A 29 25.58 -39.07 9.79
C SER A 29 26.09 -39.72 11.08
N GLN A 30 26.24 -38.92 12.14
CA GLN A 30 26.27 -39.41 13.52
C GLN A 30 25.52 -38.43 14.46
N ARG A 31 25.18 -38.90 15.66
CA ARG A 31 24.24 -38.25 16.60
C ARG A 31 24.73 -38.41 18.04
N HIS A 32 24.12 -37.62 18.94
CA HIS A 32 24.01 -37.83 20.39
C HIS A 32 25.29 -37.56 21.23
N ALA A 33 25.22 -37.22 22.53
CA ALA A 33 24.16 -36.53 23.32
C ALA A 33 24.67 -36.20 24.74
N LYS A 34 24.05 -35.21 25.42
CA LYS A 34 24.19 -34.85 26.86
C LYS A 34 25.60 -34.35 27.28
N GLY A 35 25.79 -33.65 28.40
CA GLY A 35 24.80 -32.97 29.25
C GLY A 35 25.31 -32.60 30.65
N SER A 36 24.95 -31.40 31.12
CA SER A 36 24.83 -30.95 32.53
C SER A 36 25.95 -31.20 33.57
N ILE A 37 26.52 -30.10 34.05
CA ILE A 37 26.66 -29.64 35.47
C ILE A 37 26.57 -28.10 35.34
N GLY A 38 25.92 -27.26 36.16
CA GLY A 38 25.50 -27.29 37.57
C GLY A 38 25.97 -25.96 38.19
N LYS A 39 25.32 -25.28 39.15
CA LYS A 39 24.13 -25.55 39.99
C LYS A 39 23.53 -24.20 40.49
N THR A 40 22.23 -24.21 40.85
CA THR A 40 21.50 -23.47 41.94
C THR A 40 22.01 -22.11 42.49
N SER A 41 21.18 -21.15 42.94
CA SER A 41 19.83 -21.22 43.55
C SER A 41 19.03 -19.90 43.42
N GLY A 42 17.72 -19.91 43.76
CA GLY A 42 16.85 -18.72 43.90
C GLY A 42 16.71 -18.24 45.36
N PRO A 43 15.59 -17.61 45.82
CA PRO A 43 14.26 -17.56 45.19
C PRO A 43 13.52 -16.18 45.27
N LYS A 44 12.18 -16.23 45.12
CA LYS A 44 11.19 -15.18 44.83
C LYS A 44 10.93 -14.11 45.92
N SER A 45 10.40 -12.96 45.47
CA SER A 45 9.20 -12.22 45.97
C SER A 45 9.34 -10.78 46.54
N LYS A 46 8.22 -10.04 46.50
CA LYS A 46 7.94 -8.63 46.92
C LYS A 46 7.21 -8.67 48.30
N PRO A 47 7.04 -7.60 49.15
CA PRO A 47 6.61 -6.23 48.73
C PRO A 47 6.87 -4.97 49.65
N PHE A 48 6.49 -3.78 49.14
CA PHE A 48 5.94 -2.57 49.83
C PHE A 48 6.35 -2.17 51.29
N LYS A 49 6.93 -0.96 51.49
CA LYS A 49 6.25 0.24 52.07
C LYS A 49 7.11 1.53 52.23
N LYS A 50 6.41 2.64 52.46
CA LYS A 50 6.80 4.06 52.68
C LYS A 50 7.88 4.32 53.76
N SER A 51 8.58 5.46 53.72
CA SER A 51 8.29 6.63 54.60
C SER A 51 9.17 7.90 54.42
N HIS A 52 8.63 9.00 54.93
CA HIS A 52 9.00 10.42 54.99
C HIS A 52 10.42 10.86 55.42
N LYS A 53 10.93 11.96 54.84
CA LYS A 53 11.03 13.35 55.41
C LYS A 53 11.59 14.30 54.32
N SER A 54 11.09 15.53 54.12
CA SER A 54 11.24 16.80 54.90
C SER A 54 12.67 17.39 54.82
N SER A 55 12.89 18.72 54.74
CA SER A 55 11.98 19.87 54.88
C SER A 55 12.64 21.20 54.45
N THR A 56 11.83 22.27 54.30
CA THR A 56 12.17 23.72 54.53
C THR A 56 13.18 24.43 53.58
N ASP A 57 13.05 25.73 53.25
CA ASP A 57 12.01 26.71 53.65
C ASP A 57 11.77 27.91 52.69
N THR A 58 10.64 28.62 52.95
CA THR A 58 10.15 30.01 52.66
C THR A 58 10.91 31.02 51.76
N LYS A 59 10.36 32.18 51.31
CA LYS A 59 9.10 32.98 51.55
C LYS A 59 8.74 33.69 50.20
N SER A 60 7.46 33.88 49.81
CA SER A 60 6.61 35.09 50.00
C SER A 60 7.16 36.40 49.34
N GLN A 61 6.40 37.33 48.74
CA GLN A 61 4.99 37.75 48.89
C GLN A 61 4.33 38.22 47.54
N LYS A 62 3.08 38.73 47.60
CA LYS A 62 2.35 39.49 46.56
C LYS A 62 2.16 40.95 47.02
N PRO A 63 2.26 41.96 46.13
CA PRO A 63 1.08 42.72 45.69
C PRO A 63 1.19 43.19 44.20
N ARG A 64 0.50 44.25 43.71
CA ARG A 64 -0.96 44.43 43.44
C ARG A 64 -1.20 45.81 42.77
N ASN A 65 -1.84 45.85 41.59
CA ASN A 65 -2.47 47.01 40.90
C ASN A 65 -1.59 48.16 40.31
N GLY A 66 -2.19 48.94 39.38
CA GLY A 66 -1.66 50.14 38.69
C GLY A 66 -1.04 49.84 37.31
N SER A 67 -1.47 50.34 36.13
CA SER A 67 -2.54 51.25 35.65
C SER A 67 -2.26 52.77 35.51
N SER A 68 -1.70 53.16 34.36
CA SER A 68 -1.91 54.42 33.59
C SER A 68 -1.24 54.22 32.21
N ASN A 69 -1.85 54.48 31.04
CA ASN A 69 -2.16 55.77 30.39
C ASN A 69 -0.93 56.67 30.15
N SER A 70 -0.75 57.34 29.00
CA SER A 70 -1.49 57.37 27.70
C SER A 70 -0.48 57.44 26.52
N THR A 71 -0.67 57.90 25.27
CA THR A 71 -1.68 58.66 24.47
C THR A 71 -1.32 58.42 22.97
N GLY A 72 -2.10 58.67 21.91
CA GLY A 72 -3.48 59.15 21.71
C GLY A 72 -3.87 59.13 20.21
N ASN A 73 -5.16 59.41 19.92
CA ASN A 73 -5.68 60.39 18.93
C ASN A 73 -5.04 60.58 17.51
N THR A 74 -5.77 60.79 16.40
CA THR A 74 -7.23 61.00 16.19
C THR A 74 -7.72 60.81 14.74
N SER A 75 -8.99 60.41 14.58
CA SER A 75 -10.01 60.90 13.60
C SER A 75 -9.89 60.71 12.06
N ASN A 76 -11.08 60.49 11.46
CA ASN A 76 -11.52 60.93 10.11
C ASN A 76 -10.90 60.25 8.86
N LYS A 77 -11.56 60.17 7.70
CA LYS A 77 -12.87 60.73 7.23
C LYS A 77 -13.52 59.78 6.18
N ARG A 78 -14.83 59.91 5.94
CA ARG A 78 -15.57 59.36 4.76
C ARG A 78 -15.82 60.51 3.76
N PRO A 79 -16.05 60.25 2.45
CA PRO A 79 -17.44 60.04 1.99
C PRO A 79 -17.62 59.07 0.79
N LEU A 80 -18.89 58.91 0.40
CA LEU A 80 -19.48 58.31 -0.82
C LEU A 80 -19.77 59.44 -1.87
N PRO A 81 -20.47 59.26 -3.03
CA PRO A 81 -21.29 58.14 -3.56
C PRO A 81 -20.96 57.78 -5.04
N ASN A 82 -21.77 57.18 -5.94
CA ASN A 82 -23.18 56.69 -6.02
C ASN A 82 -23.29 55.60 -7.14
N ASP A 83 -24.37 54.86 -7.42
CA ASP A 83 -25.70 54.70 -6.77
C ASP A 83 -26.04 53.19 -6.54
N SER A 84 -26.91 52.41 -7.20
CA SER A 84 -27.86 52.62 -8.32
C SER A 84 -29.09 51.67 -8.28
N SER A 85 -30.20 52.10 -8.91
CA SER A 85 -31.44 51.34 -9.22
C SER A 85 -31.23 50.01 -9.97
N ASN A 86 -32.09 48.98 -9.92
CA ASN A 86 -33.33 48.63 -9.18
C ASN A 86 -33.54 47.10 -9.38
N GLY A 87 -34.27 46.32 -8.57
CA GLY A 87 -34.97 46.54 -7.30
C GLY A 87 -36.00 45.41 -7.06
N THR A 88 -36.32 45.06 -5.80
CA THR A 88 -37.39 44.11 -5.34
C THR A 88 -37.33 42.65 -5.86
N GLU A 89 -37.93 41.62 -5.21
CA GLU A 89 -37.92 41.17 -3.81
C GLU A 89 -38.21 39.62 -3.82
N GLY A 90 -38.02 38.85 -2.76
CA GLY A 90 -37.72 39.30 -1.41
C GLY A 90 -37.43 38.26 -0.32
N VAL A 91 -37.57 38.72 0.92
CA VAL A 91 -37.11 38.15 2.19
C VAL A 91 -38.12 37.20 2.87
N VAL A 92 -37.65 36.04 3.35
CA VAL A 92 -37.91 35.61 4.75
C VAL A 92 -36.61 35.03 5.33
N SER A 93 -36.23 35.48 6.53
CA SER A 93 -35.00 35.05 7.21
C SER A 93 -35.29 34.46 8.59
N PHE A 94 -34.41 33.59 9.09
CA PHE A 94 -34.33 33.29 10.52
C PHE A 94 -32.89 33.02 10.97
N GLU A 95 -32.26 34.08 11.49
CA GLU A 95 -31.23 34.00 12.54
C GLU A 95 -31.81 33.35 13.82
N ARG A 96 -31.09 32.86 14.85
CA ARG A 96 -29.67 32.94 15.27
C ARG A 96 -29.46 31.91 16.39
N LYS A 97 -28.26 31.32 16.53
CA LYS A 97 -27.40 31.43 17.73
C LYS A 97 -26.19 30.48 17.73
N SER A 98 -25.04 31.05 18.05
CA SER A 98 -23.80 30.34 18.38
C SER A 98 -23.82 29.87 19.85
N LYS A 99 -23.21 28.70 20.12
CA LYS A 99 -22.46 28.45 21.37
C LYS A 99 -21.20 27.64 21.08
N ARG A 100 -20.04 28.16 21.51
CA ARG A 100 -18.76 27.43 21.57
C ARG A 100 -18.77 26.48 22.77
N GLY A 101 -18.18 25.30 22.62
CA GLY A 101 -17.88 24.34 23.69
C GLY A 101 -16.91 23.26 23.20
N LYS A 102 -15.96 22.85 24.04
CA LYS A 102 -14.98 21.80 23.71
C LYS A 102 -15.53 20.42 24.10
N GLU A 103 -15.21 19.36 23.36
CA GLU A 103 -14.31 18.29 23.82
C GLU A 103 -14.02 17.21 22.76
N HIS A 104 -13.01 16.37 23.00
CA HIS A 104 -12.61 15.26 22.14
C HIS A 104 -13.50 14.02 22.39
N GLY A 105 -13.90 13.32 21.31
CA GLY A 105 -14.65 12.06 21.42
C GLY A 105 -14.49 11.17 20.18
N THR A 106 -13.86 10.01 20.35
CA THR A 106 -13.50 9.08 19.26
C THR A 106 -14.72 8.49 18.52
N LEU A 107 -14.81 8.69 17.21
CA LEU A 107 -15.85 8.12 16.33
C LEU A 107 -15.63 6.62 16.00
N LYS A 108 -15.40 5.79 17.03
CA LYS A 108 -15.28 4.31 16.90
C LYS A 108 -16.24 3.53 17.81
N ALA A 109 -17.26 4.19 18.39
CA ALA A 109 -18.13 3.61 19.43
C ALA A 109 -19.65 3.92 19.29
N LYS A 110 -20.14 4.29 18.09
CA LYS A 110 -21.54 4.72 17.88
C LYS A 110 -22.35 3.92 16.82
N LEU A 111 -21.99 2.66 16.55
CA LEU A 111 -22.80 1.74 15.72
C LEU A 111 -23.17 0.41 16.42
N GLU A 112 -22.87 0.25 17.71
CA GLU A 112 -23.30 -0.93 18.50
C GLU A 112 -23.91 -0.51 19.86
N LYS A 113 -25.14 0.04 19.85
CA LYS A 113 -26.05 0.15 21.02
C LYS A 113 -27.45 0.69 20.65
N SER A 114 -28.17 -0.02 19.78
CA SER A 114 -29.56 0.33 19.38
C SER A 114 -30.59 -0.79 19.60
N PHE A 115 -30.25 -1.88 20.30
CA PHE A 115 -31.21 -2.91 20.73
C PHE A 115 -30.96 -3.35 22.18
N LYS A 116 -31.45 -2.57 23.15
CA LYS A 116 -31.71 -3.00 24.54
C LYS A 116 -32.95 -2.28 25.10
N THR A 117 -34.12 -2.73 24.69
CA THR A 117 -35.40 -2.29 25.24
C THR A 117 -35.48 -2.68 26.72
N LYS A 118 -35.48 -1.71 27.63
CA LYS A 118 -35.72 -1.96 29.05
C LYS A 118 -37.23 -2.03 29.30
N HIS A 119 -37.70 -3.06 30.00
CA HIS A 119 -39.06 -3.09 30.51
C HIS A 119 -39.29 -1.97 31.53
N ILE A 120 -40.36 -1.21 31.35
CA ILE A 120 -40.98 -0.40 32.42
C ILE A 120 -42.23 -1.16 32.88
N LYS A 121 -42.45 -1.23 34.19
CA LYS A 121 -43.62 -1.91 34.79
C LYS A 121 -44.79 -0.91 34.95
N PRO A 122 -46.00 -1.23 34.49
CA PRO A 122 -47.22 -0.72 35.10
C PRO A 122 -47.50 -1.48 36.40
N LYS A 123 -47.82 -0.79 37.49
CA LYS A 123 -48.59 -1.36 38.61
C LYS A 123 -50.04 -0.94 38.41
N LEU A 124 -50.98 -1.89 38.42
CA LEU A 124 -52.36 -1.63 38.85
C LEU A 124 -53.00 -2.94 39.31
N SER A 125 -53.96 -2.82 40.22
CA SER A 125 -54.42 -3.93 41.06
C SER A 125 -55.91 -3.86 41.32
N LYS A 126 -56.61 -5.00 41.22
CA LYS A 126 -57.69 -5.38 42.15
C LYS A 126 -58.09 -6.84 41.99
N LYS A 127 -58.73 -7.39 43.03
CA LYS A 127 -59.20 -8.78 43.11
C LYS A 127 -60.42 -9.00 42.20
N ARG A 128 -60.53 -10.20 41.61
CA ARG A 128 -61.68 -11.11 41.87
C ARG A 128 -61.30 -12.54 41.48
N ALA A 129 -62.02 -13.51 42.06
CA ALA A 129 -61.73 -14.93 41.90
C ALA A 129 -62.80 -15.62 41.05
N SER A 130 -62.40 -16.61 40.26
CA SER A 130 -63.30 -17.58 39.64
C SER A 130 -62.62 -18.96 39.59
N LYS A 131 -63.36 -20.00 39.99
CA LYS A 131 -62.89 -21.40 39.94
C LYS A 131 -63.21 -21.99 38.57
N LYS A 132 -62.26 -22.68 37.92
CA LYS A 132 -62.46 -23.83 37.01
C LYS A 132 -61.10 -24.51 36.69
N PRO A 133 -61.07 -25.75 36.14
CA PRO A 133 -60.70 -26.89 36.96
C PRO A 133 -59.32 -27.50 36.64
N LYS A 134 -58.88 -28.47 37.47
CA LYS A 134 -57.76 -29.36 37.14
C LYS A 134 -58.14 -30.25 35.95
N ALA A 135 -57.29 -30.31 34.92
CA ALA A 135 -57.37 -31.28 33.83
C ALA A 135 -55.98 -31.58 33.25
N SER A 136 -55.59 -32.86 33.24
CA SER A 136 -54.47 -33.45 32.47
C SER A 136 -53.15 -32.66 32.35
N ASP A 137 -52.27 -32.77 33.36
CA ASP A 137 -50.93 -32.15 33.36
C ASP A 137 -49.84 -33.02 32.66
N GLU A 138 -50.17 -34.25 32.25
CA GLU A 138 -49.18 -35.24 31.82
C GLU A 138 -48.62 -34.98 30.42
N ASN A 139 -49.43 -34.49 29.47
CA ASN A 139 -49.05 -34.34 28.07
C ASN A 139 -48.03 -33.20 27.79
N ILE A 140 -47.92 -32.20 28.68
CA ILE A 140 -46.95 -31.10 28.53
C ILE A 140 -45.55 -31.53 29.00
N SER A 141 -45.47 -32.44 29.98
CA SER A 141 -44.22 -32.99 30.48
C SER A 141 -43.49 -33.82 29.39
N GLY A 142 -44.22 -34.67 28.66
CA GLY A 142 -43.65 -35.52 27.61
C GLY A 142 -43.07 -34.72 26.43
N VAL A 143 -43.76 -33.65 26.00
CA VAL A 143 -43.28 -32.77 24.93
C VAL A 143 -42.03 -32.01 25.36
N THR A 144 -42.01 -31.43 26.57
CA THR A 144 -40.84 -30.69 27.07
C THR A 144 -39.64 -31.59 27.39
N LYS A 145 -39.86 -32.86 27.76
CA LYS A 145 -38.80 -33.86 27.97
C LYS A 145 -38.21 -34.33 26.63
N LYS A 146 -39.03 -34.73 25.65
CA LYS A 146 -38.59 -35.07 24.28
C LYS A 146 -37.85 -33.91 23.60
N LEU A 147 -38.26 -32.65 23.86
CA LEU A 147 -37.55 -31.45 23.37
C LEU A 147 -36.22 -31.18 24.06
N LYS A 148 -35.96 -31.71 25.26
CA LYS A 148 -34.63 -31.69 25.90
C LYS A 148 -33.75 -32.81 25.37
N GLU A 149 -34.27 -34.03 25.33
CA GLU A 149 -33.57 -35.22 24.81
C GLU A 149 -33.15 -35.03 23.34
N SER A 150 -34.02 -34.46 22.50
CA SER A 150 -33.71 -34.10 21.11
C SER A 150 -32.65 -32.99 20.96
N LYS A 151 -32.51 -32.10 21.95
CA LYS A 151 -31.44 -31.08 21.97
C LYS A 151 -30.11 -31.68 22.41
N GLN A 152 -30.14 -32.49 23.46
CA GLN A 152 -28.94 -33.14 24.01
C GLN A 152 -28.30 -34.08 22.98
N SER A 153 -29.10 -34.90 22.29
CA SER A 153 -28.64 -35.73 21.16
C SER A 153 -27.92 -34.91 20.06
N LYS A 154 -28.51 -33.76 19.65
CA LYS A 154 -27.90 -32.86 18.65
C LYS A 154 -26.64 -32.15 19.16
N GLU A 155 -26.53 -31.90 20.46
CA GLU A 155 -25.30 -31.38 21.07
C GLU A 155 -24.19 -32.44 21.09
N ASP A 156 -24.53 -33.71 21.32
CA ASP A 156 -23.59 -34.83 21.31
C ASP A 156 -23.11 -35.19 19.88
N GLU A 157 -24.00 -35.15 18.89
CA GLU A 157 -23.63 -35.20 17.46
C GLU A 157 -22.60 -34.11 17.10
N VAL A 158 -22.84 -32.87 17.56
CA VAL A 158 -21.94 -31.74 17.32
C VAL A 158 -20.61 -31.92 18.07
N LYS A 159 -20.59 -32.52 19.27
CA LYS A 159 -19.33 -32.86 19.98
C LYS A 159 -18.50 -33.86 19.17
N GLU A 160 -19.11 -34.95 18.69
CA GLU A 160 -18.40 -35.96 17.89
C GLU A 160 -17.92 -35.43 16.52
N ILE A 161 -18.70 -34.58 15.84
CA ILE A 161 -18.24 -33.91 14.61
C ILE A 161 -17.04 -32.99 14.90
N ASN A 162 -17.05 -32.23 16.01
CA ASN A 162 -15.90 -31.38 16.38
C ASN A 162 -14.67 -32.19 16.79
N LYS A 163 -14.85 -33.36 17.44
CA LYS A 163 -13.77 -34.29 17.80
C LYS A 163 -13.08 -34.87 16.57
N LEU A 164 -13.86 -35.39 15.61
CA LEU A 164 -13.35 -35.86 14.30
C LEU A 164 -12.69 -34.73 13.49
N TYR A 165 -13.24 -33.51 13.54
CA TYR A 165 -12.63 -32.33 12.93
C TYR A 165 -11.27 -31.98 13.56
N SER A 166 -11.17 -32.03 14.89
CA SER A 166 -9.90 -31.82 15.61
C SER A 166 -8.88 -32.92 15.29
N GLN A 167 -9.31 -34.19 15.21
CA GLN A 167 -8.44 -35.28 14.76
C GLN A 167 -7.94 -35.04 13.32
N LEU A 168 -8.81 -34.66 12.39
CA LEU A 168 -8.43 -34.32 11.02
C LEU A 168 -7.39 -33.19 10.96
N LEU A 169 -7.48 -32.18 11.84
CA LEU A 169 -6.50 -31.09 11.91
C LEU A 169 -5.15 -31.53 12.49
N VAL A 170 -5.11 -32.44 13.46
CA VAL A 170 -3.86 -32.96 14.04
C VAL A 170 -3.19 -33.98 13.12
N GLU A 171 -3.95 -34.94 12.62
CA GLU A 171 -3.44 -36.11 11.89
C GLU A 171 -3.37 -35.92 10.37
N HIS A 172 -3.55 -34.69 9.86
CA HIS A 172 -3.56 -34.33 8.43
C HIS A 172 -2.33 -34.76 7.60
N ARG A 173 -1.27 -35.30 8.24
CA ARG A 173 -0.07 -35.85 7.59
C ARG A 173 -0.15 -37.36 7.30
N LYS A 174 -1.16 -38.07 7.82
CA LYS A 174 -1.40 -39.50 7.58
C LYS A 174 -2.55 -39.67 6.60
N GLN A 175 -2.27 -39.86 5.30
CA GLN A 175 -3.31 -39.80 4.26
C GLN A 175 -4.43 -40.85 4.44
N GLU A 176 -4.13 -42.05 4.92
CA GLU A 176 -5.14 -43.07 5.22
C GLU A 176 -6.12 -42.63 6.32
N VAL A 177 -5.60 -42.01 7.39
CA VAL A 177 -6.40 -41.49 8.50
C VAL A 177 -7.24 -40.30 8.03
N VAL A 178 -6.67 -39.44 7.20
CA VAL A 178 -7.39 -38.34 6.53
C VAL A 178 -8.58 -38.88 5.73
N THR A 179 -8.37 -39.85 4.85
CA THR A 179 -9.44 -40.42 4.02
C THR A 179 -10.52 -41.11 4.86
N LYS A 180 -10.15 -41.88 5.90
CA LYS A 180 -11.10 -42.51 6.84
C LYS A 180 -11.92 -41.45 7.60
N THR A 181 -11.25 -40.44 8.16
CA THR A 181 -11.88 -39.37 8.96
C THR A 181 -12.80 -38.50 8.10
N ILE A 182 -12.42 -38.17 6.86
CA ILE A 182 -13.24 -37.39 5.94
C ILE A 182 -14.50 -38.15 5.52
N LYS A 183 -14.41 -39.46 5.25
CA LYS A 183 -15.59 -40.29 4.95
C LYS A 183 -16.59 -40.29 6.11
N GLU A 184 -16.11 -40.46 7.35
CA GLU A 184 -16.97 -40.43 8.54
C GLU A 184 -17.55 -39.03 8.83
N LEU A 185 -16.77 -37.96 8.63
CA LEU A 185 -17.26 -36.58 8.75
C LEU A 185 -18.37 -36.27 7.74
N ILE A 186 -18.23 -36.71 6.48
CA ILE A 186 -19.27 -36.56 5.47
C ILE A 186 -20.51 -37.38 5.82
N ARG A 187 -20.33 -38.64 6.27
CA ARG A 187 -21.44 -39.50 6.71
C ARG A 187 -22.24 -38.88 7.86
N LYS A 188 -21.57 -38.27 8.85
CA LYS A 188 -22.23 -37.56 9.98
C LYS A 188 -22.85 -36.21 9.62
N ILE A 189 -22.41 -35.56 8.54
CA ILE A 189 -22.96 -34.28 8.08
C ILE A 189 -24.17 -34.47 7.15
N GLY A 190 -24.26 -35.63 6.50
CA GLY A 190 -25.20 -35.89 5.40
C GLY A 190 -24.67 -35.33 4.07
N THR A 191 -25.13 -35.87 2.95
CA THR A 191 -24.60 -35.55 1.60
C THR A 191 -25.47 -34.57 0.80
N GLU A 192 -26.40 -33.87 1.45
CA GLU A 192 -27.42 -33.04 0.79
C GLU A 192 -27.37 -31.58 1.21
N ASN A 193 -27.93 -30.68 0.39
CA ASN A 193 -28.17 -29.28 0.74
C ASN A 193 -26.91 -28.53 1.22
N TYR A 194 -25.72 -28.84 0.67
CA TYR A 194 -24.45 -28.18 1.03
C TYR A 194 -24.45 -26.67 0.82
N SER A 195 -25.28 -26.14 -0.09
CA SER A 195 -25.52 -24.68 -0.20
C SER A 195 -26.06 -24.09 1.11
N ILE A 196 -27.06 -24.75 1.71
CA ILE A 196 -27.76 -24.29 2.91
C ILE A 196 -26.97 -24.62 4.18
N ILE A 197 -26.52 -25.88 4.36
CA ILE A 197 -25.91 -26.29 5.63
C ILE A 197 -24.52 -25.68 5.85
N ALA A 198 -23.83 -25.23 4.79
CA ALA A 198 -22.59 -24.45 4.91
C ALA A 198 -22.77 -23.06 5.56
N ASN A 199 -24.00 -22.58 5.78
CA ASN A 199 -24.25 -21.42 6.63
C ASN A 199 -24.00 -21.70 8.12
N LYS A 200 -24.00 -22.98 8.57
CA LYS A 200 -23.72 -23.37 9.96
C LYS A 200 -22.20 -23.28 10.25
N ARG A 201 -21.83 -22.54 11.30
CA ARG A 201 -20.43 -22.23 11.69
C ARG A 201 -19.50 -23.46 11.86
N HIS A 202 -20.03 -24.59 12.34
CA HIS A 202 -19.28 -25.82 12.51
C HIS A 202 -19.14 -26.58 11.18
N ILE A 203 -20.26 -26.91 10.52
CA ILE A 203 -20.30 -27.59 9.21
C ILE A 203 -19.39 -26.90 8.19
N SER A 204 -19.48 -25.58 8.06
CA SER A 204 -18.63 -24.78 7.17
C SER A 204 -17.14 -25.01 7.37
N ARG A 205 -16.68 -25.11 8.62
CA ARG A 205 -15.26 -25.36 8.92
C ARG A 205 -14.84 -26.79 8.58
N VAL A 206 -15.72 -27.76 8.81
CA VAL A 206 -15.49 -29.16 8.41
C VAL A 206 -15.38 -29.26 6.90
N LEU A 207 -16.36 -28.76 6.15
CA LEU A 207 -16.35 -28.79 4.68
C LEU A 207 -15.12 -28.06 4.10
N GLN A 208 -14.72 -26.92 4.67
CA GLN A 208 -13.47 -26.24 4.30
C GLN A 208 -12.20 -27.06 4.55
N ALA A 209 -12.19 -27.98 5.53
CA ALA A 209 -11.09 -28.90 5.78
C ALA A 209 -11.16 -30.15 4.88
N CYS A 210 -12.35 -30.72 4.65
CA CYS A 210 -12.56 -31.81 3.71
C CYS A 210 -12.14 -31.41 2.28
N LEU A 211 -12.44 -30.18 1.84
CA LEU A 211 -11.94 -29.65 0.57
C LEU A 211 -10.41 -29.43 0.54
N LYS A 212 -9.80 -29.08 1.69
CA LYS A 212 -8.36 -28.82 1.79
C LYS A 212 -7.52 -30.09 1.79
N TYR A 213 -7.98 -31.13 2.49
CA TYR A 213 -7.21 -32.35 2.79
C TYR A 213 -7.73 -33.61 2.07
N GLY A 214 -8.97 -33.58 1.57
CA GLY A 214 -9.57 -34.69 0.82
C GLY A 214 -9.01 -34.83 -0.59
N ASP A 215 -9.23 -36.02 -1.15
CA ASP A 215 -8.88 -36.39 -2.52
C ASP A 215 -9.82 -35.76 -3.57
N THR A 216 -9.56 -36.00 -4.85
CA THR A 216 -10.38 -35.49 -5.96
C THR A 216 -11.82 -36.00 -5.88
N SER A 217 -12.03 -37.27 -5.51
CA SER A 217 -13.36 -37.89 -5.38
C SER A 217 -14.22 -37.16 -4.33
N THR A 218 -13.64 -36.90 -3.14
CA THR A 218 -14.24 -36.11 -2.07
C THR A 218 -14.66 -34.72 -2.55
N ARG A 219 -13.78 -34.05 -3.31
CA ARG A 219 -14.03 -32.68 -3.79
C ARG A 219 -15.11 -32.61 -4.86
N SER A 220 -15.18 -33.60 -5.76
CA SER A 220 -16.26 -33.73 -6.73
C SER A 220 -17.60 -34.05 -6.06
N MET A 221 -17.62 -34.94 -5.06
CA MET A 221 -18.83 -35.23 -4.27
C MET A 221 -19.35 -33.98 -3.55
N ILE A 222 -18.46 -33.20 -2.93
CA ILE A 222 -18.84 -31.93 -2.28
C ILE A 222 -19.34 -30.90 -3.29
N PHE A 223 -18.79 -30.87 -4.50
CA PHE A 223 -19.27 -29.98 -5.55
C PHE A 223 -20.65 -30.38 -6.08
N GLU A 224 -20.88 -31.64 -6.47
CA GLU A 224 -22.17 -32.07 -7.04
C GLU A 224 -23.32 -31.96 -6.02
N SER A 225 -23.06 -32.18 -4.73
CA SER A 225 -24.03 -31.90 -3.65
C SER A 225 -24.35 -30.40 -3.50
N LEU A 226 -23.34 -29.53 -3.61
CA LEU A 226 -23.53 -28.07 -3.58
C LEU A 226 -24.30 -27.55 -4.82
N LYS A 227 -24.07 -28.16 -5.98
CA LYS A 227 -24.57 -27.75 -7.29
C LYS A 227 -26.09 -27.97 -7.45
N LYS A 228 -26.64 -29.03 -6.86
CA LYS A 228 -28.08 -29.35 -6.91
C LYS A 228 -28.94 -28.22 -6.34
N ASP A 229 -28.65 -27.81 -5.11
CA ASP A 229 -29.46 -26.86 -4.34
C ASP A 229 -28.82 -25.45 -4.28
N PHE A 230 -28.11 -25.05 -5.34
CA PHE A 230 -27.22 -23.89 -5.28
C PHE A 230 -27.97 -22.55 -5.19
N ASN A 231 -27.84 -21.87 -4.05
CA ASN A 231 -28.48 -20.58 -3.77
C ASN A 231 -27.46 -19.54 -3.25
N VAL A 232 -27.50 -18.32 -3.83
CA VAL A 232 -26.62 -17.18 -3.48
C VAL A 232 -27.30 -16.10 -2.62
N THR A 233 -28.61 -16.16 -2.45
CA THR A 233 -29.39 -15.14 -1.72
C THR A 233 -29.06 -15.17 -0.22
N ASN A 234 -28.85 -16.36 0.35
CA ASN A 234 -28.61 -16.57 1.78
C ASN A 234 -27.12 -16.71 2.14
N LEU A 235 -26.24 -15.90 1.53
CA LEU A 235 -24.80 -15.90 1.82
C LEU A 235 -24.47 -15.26 3.17
N ASN A 236 -23.55 -15.89 3.91
CA ASN A 236 -23.03 -15.41 5.17
C ASN A 236 -21.50 -15.63 5.28
N VAL A 237 -20.89 -15.23 6.40
CA VAL A 237 -19.44 -15.33 6.65
C VAL A 237 -18.88 -16.77 6.74
N HIS A 238 -19.74 -17.78 6.67
CA HIS A 238 -19.43 -19.20 6.69
C HIS A 238 -19.62 -19.84 5.30
N SER A 239 -20.74 -19.59 4.63
CA SER A 239 -20.95 -20.05 3.25
C SER A 239 -19.97 -19.38 2.28
N ALA A 240 -19.73 -18.06 2.37
CA ALA A 240 -18.74 -17.38 1.53
C ALA A 240 -17.32 -17.98 1.65
N ARG A 241 -16.88 -18.30 2.86
CA ARG A 241 -15.57 -18.96 3.09
C ARG A 241 -15.52 -20.39 2.57
N PHE A 242 -16.65 -21.11 2.62
CA PHE A 242 -16.78 -22.43 2.02
C PHE A 242 -16.73 -22.37 0.49
N LEU A 243 -17.47 -21.47 -0.16
CA LEU A 243 -17.45 -21.28 -1.61
C LEU A 243 -16.07 -20.84 -2.13
N ILE A 244 -15.38 -19.98 -1.38
CA ILE A 244 -13.96 -19.64 -1.63
C ILE A 244 -13.07 -20.91 -1.59
N LYS A 245 -13.35 -21.89 -0.72
CA LYS A 245 -12.64 -23.18 -0.73
C LYS A 245 -13.07 -24.11 -1.86
N VAL A 246 -14.34 -24.12 -2.27
CA VAL A 246 -14.80 -24.87 -3.46
C VAL A 246 -14.04 -24.36 -4.69
N PHE A 247 -14.07 -23.05 -4.94
CA PHE A 247 -13.38 -22.42 -6.07
C PHE A 247 -11.86 -22.68 -6.08
N ASN A 248 -11.20 -22.71 -4.92
CA ASN A 248 -9.75 -22.93 -4.86
C ASN A 248 -9.32 -24.41 -4.98
N TYR A 249 -10.15 -25.38 -4.61
CA TYR A 249 -9.72 -26.79 -4.46
C TYR A 249 -10.42 -27.80 -5.40
N CYS A 250 -11.60 -27.48 -5.94
CA CYS A 250 -12.34 -28.33 -6.87
C CYS A 250 -11.83 -28.23 -8.32
N ASN A 251 -12.45 -29.02 -9.20
CA ASN A 251 -12.22 -29.11 -10.65
C ASN A 251 -12.52 -27.80 -11.41
N VAL A 252 -12.23 -27.81 -12.72
CA VAL A 252 -12.51 -26.68 -13.62
C VAL A 252 -14.01 -26.41 -13.70
N ASP A 253 -14.84 -27.45 -13.70
CA ASP A 253 -16.29 -27.36 -13.83
C ASP A 253 -16.91 -26.61 -12.63
N ALA A 254 -16.42 -26.85 -11.42
CA ALA A 254 -16.82 -26.08 -10.24
C ALA A 254 -16.44 -24.59 -10.31
N LYS A 255 -15.31 -24.27 -10.95
CA LYS A 255 -14.89 -22.88 -11.17
C LYS A 255 -15.74 -22.19 -12.22
N ALA A 256 -16.07 -22.88 -13.32
CA ALA A 256 -16.96 -22.39 -14.37
C ALA A 256 -18.38 -22.16 -13.82
N PHE A 257 -18.93 -23.14 -13.09
CA PHE A 257 -20.25 -23.05 -12.44
C PHE A 257 -20.32 -21.90 -11.44
N LEU A 258 -19.31 -21.73 -10.57
CA LEU A 258 -19.29 -20.60 -9.65
C LEU A 258 -19.12 -19.26 -10.39
N ARG A 259 -18.37 -19.21 -11.49
CA ARG A 259 -18.26 -17.99 -12.32
C ARG A 259 -19.63 -17.59 -12.89
N THR A 260 -20.31 -18.47 -13.61
CA THR A 260 -21.62 -18.16 -14.22
C THR A 260 -22.70 -17.89 -13.16
N SER A 261 -22.63 -18.55 -12.01
CA SER A 261 -23.61 -18.36 -10.93
C SER A 261 -23.40 -17.06 -10.14
N PHE A 262 -22.19 -16.52 -10.04
CA PHE A 262 -21.92 -15.22 -9.40
C PHE A 262 -21.95 -14.03 -10.37
N PHE A 263 -21.58 -14.23 -11.64
CA PHE A 263 -21.52 -13.19 -12.66
C PHE A 263 -22.59 -13.41 -13.73
N ASN A 264 -23.79 -12.89 -13.48
CA ASN A 264 -24.92 -12.83 -14.40
C ASN A 264 -25.85 -11.66 -14.04
N ASP A 265 -26.79 -11.30 -14.92
CA ASP A 265 -27.64 -10.12 -14.74
C ASP A 265 -28.52 -10.14 -13.49
N ARG A 266 -29.02 -11.32 -13.12
CA ARG A 266 -29.88 -11.51 -11.93
C ARG A 266 -29.10 -11.25 -10.64
N ASN A 267 -27.80 -11.55 -10.65
CA ASN A 267 -26.95 -11.55 -9.47
C ASN A 267 -26.02 -10.33 -9.33
N LYS A 268 -26.14 -9.28 -10.18
CA LYS A 268 -25.36 -8.03 -10.06
C LYS A 268 -25.45 -7.39 -8.65
N VAL A 269 -26.51 -7.66 -7.90
CA VAL A 269 -26.71 -7.19 -6.52
C VAL A 269 -25.64 -7.73 -5.55
N LEU A 270 -25.03 -8.89 -5.84
CA LEU A 270 -24.00 -9.50 -4.98
C LEU A 270 -22.76 -8.62 -4.80
N LEU A 271 -22.42 -7.77 -5.78
CA LEU A 271 -21.31 -6.81 -5.71
C LEU A 271 -21.45 -5.85 -4.52
N TYR A 272 -22.69 -5.44 -4.21
CA TYR A 272 -23.00 -4.53 -3.09
C TYR A 272 -23.26 -5.27 -1.77
N SER A 273 -23.07 -6.59 -1.73
CA SER A 273 -23.28 -7.43 -0.56
C SER A 273 -21.95 -7.85 0.09
N ARG A 274 -21.82 -7.70 1.41
CA ARG A 274 -20.60 -7.97 2.20
C ARG A 274 -19.99 -9.38 2.01
N TYR A 275 -20.80 -10.34 1.59
CA TYR A 275 -20.39 -11.75 1.44
C TYR A 275 -20.36 -12.21 -0.01
N GLY A 276 -21.17 -11.64 -0.90
CA GLY A 276 -21.08 -11.87 -2.34
C GLY A 276 -19.82 -11.22 -2.93
N SER A 277 -19.57 -9.94 -2.61
CA SER A 277 -18.38 -9.19 -3.06
C SER A 277 -17.08 -9.93 -2.74
N LEU A 278 -16.97 -10.50 -1.54
CA LEU A 278 -15.80 -11.27 -1.08
C LEU A 278 -15.57 -12.57 -1.86
N VAL A 279 -16.63 -13.24 -2.34
CA VAL A 279 -16.49 -14.43 -3.20
C VAL A 279 -16.16 -14.01 -4.63
N MET A 280 -16.84 -12.97 -5.14
CA MET A 280 -16.63 -12.41 -6.47
C MET A 280 -15.20 -11.91 -6.65
N ASP A 281 -14.63 -11.21 -5.66
CA ASP A 281 -13.24 -10.73 -5.67
C ASP A 281 -12.23 -11.88 -5.82
N VAL A 282 -12.39 -12.94 -5.02
CA VAL A 282 -11.50 -14.12 -5.09
C VAL A 282 -11.61 -14.86 -6.42
N ILE A 283 -12.80 -14.89 -7.05
CA ILE A 283 -12.96 -15.43 -8.40
C ILE A 283 -12.28 -14.49 -9.41
N TYR A 284 -12.61 -13.21 -9.40
CA TYR A 284 -12.16 -12.19 -10.35
C TYR A 284 -10.63 -12.04 -10.38
N GLN A 285 -9.97 -12.08 -9.23
CA GLN A 285 -8.50 -12.08 -9.11
C GLN A 285 -7.80 -13.32 -9.70
N LYS A 286 -8.56 -14.38 -10.06
CA LYS A 286 -8.04 -15.63 -10.64
C LYS A 286 -8.49 -15.87 -12.07
N LEU A 287 -9.23 -14.94 -12.66
CA LEU A 287 -9.59 -14.95 -14.08
C LEU A 287 -8.48 -14.35 -14.96
N ARG A 288 -8.48 -14.71 -16.24
CA ARG A 288 -7.62 -14.10 -17.26
C ARG A 288 -8.21 -12.75 -17.69
N ASN A 289 -7.38 -11.86 -18.25
CA ASN A 289 -7.80 -10.53 -18.74
C ASN A 289 -9.08 -10.57 -19.61
N LYS A 290 -9.18 -11.46 -20.62
CA LYS A 290 -10.41 -11.62 -21.44
C LYS A 290 -11.66 -11.96 -20.60
N GLU A 291 -11.51 -12.78 -19.57
CA GLU A 291 -12.60 -13.20 -18.67
C GLU A 291 -12.97 -12.12 -17.63
N GLN A 292 -12.03 -11.24 -17.31
CA GLN A 292 -12.25 -10.03 -16.50
C GLN A 292 -12.97 -8.95 -17.31
N LEU A 293 -12.59 -8.75 -18.58
CA LEU A 293 -13.27 -7.86 -19.53
C LEU A 293 -14.71 -8.30 -19.80
N GLU A 294 -14.95 -9.60 -19.97
CA GLU A 294 -16.30 -10.18 -20.09
C GLU A 294 -17.20 -9.84 -18.88
N ILE A 295 -16.64 -9.82 -17.67
CA ILE A 295 -17.34 -9.37 -16.46
C ILE A 295 -17.49 -7.84 -16.44
N LEU A 296 -16.49 -7.07 -16.85
CA LEU A 296 -16.63 -5.61 -16.89
C LEU A 296 -17.73 -5.18 -17.87
N ARG A 297 -17.89 -5.88 -19.02
CA ARG A 297 -19.05 -5.68 -19.93
C ARG A 297 -20.38 -5.79 -19.18
N LEU A 298 -20.58 -6.87 -18.41
CA LEU A 298 -21.81 -7.13 -17.63
C LEU A 298 -22.18 -6.01 -16.63
N TYR A 299 -21.20 -5.31 -16.07
CA TYR A 299 -21.43 -4.24 -15.08
C TYR A 299 -21.35 -2.81 -15.65
N THR A 300 -20.84 -2.64 -16.87
CA THR A 300 -20.58 -1.33 -17.49
C THR A 300 -21.59 -0.97 -18.57
N LEU A 301 -21.95 -1.93 -19.43
CA LEU A 301 -22.72 -1.65 -20.65
C LEU A 301 -24.21 -1.51 -20.33
N SER A 302 -24.84 -0.52 -20.96
CA SER A 302 -26.27 -0.31 -20.90
C SER A 302 -27.02 -1.17 -21.92
N ASN A 303 -28.34 -1.30 -21.76
CA ASN A 303 -29.19 -1.95 -22.74
C ASN A 303 -29.17 -1.23 -24.11
N HIS A 304 -28.91 0.09 -24.13
CA HIS A 304 -28.76 0.86 -25.36
C HIS A 304 -27.45 0.49 -26.07
N PHE A 305 -26.34 0.37 -25.34
CA PHE A 305 -25.05 -0.03 -25.90
C PHE A 305 -25.13 -1.41 -26.58
N ILE A 306 -25.90 -2.34 -26.02
CA ILE A 306 -26.09 -3.69 -26.58
C ILE A 306 -26.79 -3.66 -27.96
N ILE A 307 -27.54 -2.60 -28.28
CA ILE A 307 -28.21 -2.41 -29.58
C ILE A 307 -27.23 -1.88 -30.64
N GLU A 308 -26.15 -1.17 -30.25
CA GLU A 308 -25.10 -0.69 -31.15
C GLU A 308 -24.22 -1.85 -31.65
N THR A 309 -24.71 -2.60 -32.64
CA THR A 309 -24.07 -3.85 -33.08
C THR A 309 -22.59 -3.70 -33.49
N ASP A 310 -22.18 -2.56 -34.04
CA ASP A 310 -20.78 -2.30 -34.40
C ASP A 310 -19.90 -1.87 -33.22
N ALA A 311 -20.46 -1.15 -32.24
CA ALA A 311 -19.76 -0.88 -30.99
C ALA A 311 -19.59 -2.17 -30.17
N MET A 312 -20.61 -3.04 -30.16
CA MET A 312 -20.55 -4.37 -29.55
C MET A 312 -19.49 -5.27 -30.21
N LYS A 313 -19.43 -5.37 -31.54
CA LYS A 313 -18.36 -6.12 -32.25
C LYS A 313 -16.95 -5.63 -31.84
N LYS A 314 -16.75 -4.30 -31.79
CA LYS A 314 -15.48 -3.69 -31.34
C LYS A 314 -15.16 -4.02 -29.88
N ILE A 315 -16.15 -3.95 -28.97
CA ILE A 315 -15.98 -4.35 -27.57
C ILE A 315 -15.66 -5.83 -27.42
N GLU A 316 -16.29 -6.71 -28.21
CA GLU A 316 -16.05 -8.16 -28.16
C GLU A 316 -14.61 -8.51 -28.49
N GLN A 317 -14.05 -7.82 -29.48
CA GLN A 317 -12.66 -7.93 -29.93
C GLN A 317 -11.64 -7.24 -29.01
N ALA A 318 -12.06 -6.35 -28.11
CA ALA A 318 -11.16 -5.62 -27.22
C ALA A 318 -10.33 -6.57 -26.32
N GLY A 319 -9.01 -6.54 -26.48
CA GLY A 319 -8.06 -7.38 -25.74
C GLY A 319 -7.52 -6.73 -24.46
N SER A 320 -7.87 -5.48 -24.17
CA SER A 320 -7.34 -4.71 -23.05
C SER A 320 -8.38 -3.75 -22.47
N LEU A 321 -8.19 -3.38 -21.20
CA LEU A 321 -9.04 -2.41 -20.50
C LEU A 321 -9.04 -1.02 -21.16
N HIS A 322 -7.91 -0.62 -21.76
CA HIS A 322 -7.81 0.65 -22.48
C HIS A 322 -8.65 0.66 -23.77
N GLN A 323 -8.58 -0.40 -24.57
CA GLN A 323 -9.43 -0.56 -25.76
C GLN A 323 -10.92 -0.64 -25.39
N PHE A 324 -11.26 -1.37 -24.32
CA PHE A 324 -12.63 -1.43 -23.81
C PHE A 324 -13.19 -0.06 -23.45
N ILE A 325 -12.43 0.76 -22.72
CA ILE A 325 -12.81 2.14 -22.38
C ILE A 325 -12.94 3.00 -23.65
N ALA A 326 -11.97 2.92 -24.58
CA ALA A 326 -11.97 3.74 -25.79
C ALA A 326 -13.18 3.50 -26.70
N VAL A 327 -13.68 2.26 -26.79
CA VAL A 327 -14.89 1.95 -27.57
C VAL A 327 -16.16 2.47 -26.88
N ILE A 328 -16.21 2.52 -25.54
CA ILE A 328 -17.33 3.14 -24.80
C ILE A 328 -17.30 4.67 -24.96
N ASP A 329 -16.12 5.28 -24.95
CA ASP A 329 -15.96 6.74 -25.09
C ASP A 329 -16.30 7.25 -26.50
N GLN A 330 -16.30 6.35 -27.51
CA GLN A 330 -16.65 6.61 -28.91
C GLN A 330 -18.08 6.18 -29.30
N SER A 331 -18.90 5.74 -28.33
CA SER A 331 -20.25 5.21 -28.56
C SER A 331 -21.32 6.27 -28.25
N GLU A 332 -22.44 6.24 -28.98
CA GLU A 332 -23.59 7.11 -28.73
C GLU A 332 -24.20 6.85 -27.33
N SER A 333 -24.24 5.58 -26.91
CA SER A 333 -24.67 5.14 -25.58
C SER A 333 -23.70 5.50 -24.44
N ARG A 334 -22.57 6.18 -24.69
CA ARG A 334 -21.58 6.58 -23.68
C ARG A 334 -22.22 7.16 -22.42
N ALA A 335 -23.12 8.15 -22.58
CA ALA A 335 -23.78 8.82 -21.46
C ALA A 335 -24.56 7.85 -20.56
N THR A 336 -25.27 6.88 -21.15
CA THR A 336 -26.02 5.86 -20.39
C THR A 336 -25.11 4.90 -19.62
N CYS A 337 -23.94 4.57 -20.18
CA CYS A 337 -22.94 3.74 -19.51
C CYS A 337 -22.27 4.51 -18.36
N VAL A 338 -21.97 5.80 -18.55
CA VAL A 338 -21.41 6.70 -17.52
C VAL A 338 -22.36 6.86 -16.33
N GLU A 339 -23.67 7.01 -16.56
CA GLU A 339 -24.65 7.10 -15.46
C GLU A 339 -24.83 5.74 -14.74
N MET A 340 -24.87 4.61 -15.48
CA MET A 340 -24.89 3.29 -14.85
C MET A 340 -23.67 3.04 -13.96
N LEU A 341 -22.48 3.45 -14.41
CA LEU A 341 -21.26 3.43 -13.61
C LEU A 341 -21.34 4.35 -12.39
N LYS A 342 -21.85 5.58 -12.54
CA LYS A 342 -22.06 6.53 -11.44
C LYS A 342 -22.93 5.92 -10.33
N LEU A 343 -24.08 5.37 -10.70
CA LEU A 343 -25.01 4.70 -9.78
C LEU A 343 -24.40 3.46 -9.12
N ALA A 344 -23.59 2.69 -9.86
CA ALA A 344 -22.85 1.56 -9.30
C ALA A 344 -21.80 2.02 -8.27
N VAL A 345 -21.00 3.04 -8.57
CA VAL A 345 -19.96 3.57 -7.67
C VAL A 345 -20.58 4.18 -6.41
N LEU A 346 -21.63 5.00 -6.53
CA LEU A 346 -22.42 5.52 -5.40
C LEU A 346 -22.84 4.38 -4.45
N LYS A 347 -23.48 3.35 -5.01
CA LYS A 347 -23.99 2.20 -4.25
C LYS A 347 -22.88 1.33 -3.65
N MET A 348 -21.69 1.28 -4.25
CA MET A 348 -20.52 0.62 -3.65
C MET A 348 -19.92 1.42 -2.50
N VAL A 349 -19.89 2.76 -2.58
CA VAL A 349 -19.49 3.65 -1.47
C VAL A 349 -20.44 3.50 -0.29
N ASP A 350 -21.76 3.64 -0.53
CA ASP A 350 -22.81 3.54 0.50
C ASP A 350 -22.81 2.22 1.28
N LYS A 351 -22.41 1.12 0.62
CA LYS A 351 -22.31 -0.21 1.24
C LYS A 351 -20.89 -0.57 1.68
N ALA A 352 -19.92 0.33 1.53
CA ALA A 352 -18.49 0.11 1.78
C ALA A 352 -17.99 -1.21 1.16
N GLN A 353 -18.28 -1.42 -0.12
CA GLN A 353 -17.88 -2.59 -0.92
C GLN A 353 -16.79 -2.23 -1.94
N LEU A 354 -15.84 -1.38 -1.53
CA LEU A 354 -14.72 -0.94 -2.35
C LEU A 354 -13.40 -1.61 -1.98
N THR A 355 -13.44 -2.83 -1.43
CA THR A 355 -12.23 -3.63 -1.16
C THR A 355 -11.93 -4.68 -2.22
N ALA A 356 -12.83 -4.85 -3.21
CA ALA A 356 -12.73 -5.87 -4.25
C ALA A 356 -12.09 -5.31 -5.53
N SER A 357 -11.29 -6.13 -6.21
CA SER A 357 -10.60 -5.76 -7.45
C SER A 357 -11.57 -5.30 -8.54
N LEU A 358 -12.70 -6.01 -8.70
CA LEU A 358 -13.77 -5.62 -9.64
C LEU A 358 -14.32 -4.21 -9.35
N SER A 359 -14.49 -3.84 -8.07
CA SER A 359 -14.95 -2.50 -7.69
C SER A 359 -13.96 -1.43 -8.11
N HIS A 360 -12.65 -1.71 -8.04
CA HIS A 360 -11.59 -0.78 -8.45
C HIS A 360 -11.53 -0.65 -9.97
N ASP A 361 -11.72 -1.73 -10.71
CA ASP A 361 -11.68 -1.72 -12.17
C ASP A 361 -12.92 -1.02 -12.75
N LEU A 362 -14.10 -1.17 -12.12
CA LEU A 362 -15.28 -0.38 -12.44
C LEU A 362 -15.10 1.11 -12.11
N ILE A 363 -14.48 1.44 -10.96
CA ILE A 363 -14.11 2.83 -10.65
C ILE A 363 -13.08 3.37 -11.65
N TYR A 364 -12.13 2.56 -12.12
CA TYR A 364 -11.12 2.98 -13.12
C TYR A 364 -11.76 3.29 -14.48
N VAL A 365 -12.70 2.45 -14.94
CA VAL A 365 -13.51 2.71 -16.14
C VAL A 365 -14.32 4.00 -15.97
N TYR A 366 -15.03 4.16 -14.84
CA TYR A 366 -15.80 5.36 -14.55
C TYR A 366 -14.92 6.61 -14.48
N TRP A 367 -13.76 6.54 -13.81
CA TRP A 367 -12.80 7.64 -13.71
C TRP A 367 -12.29 8.09 -15.07
N LYS A 368 -12.01 7.18 -16.01
CA LYS A 368 -11.62 7.58 -17.37
C LYS A 368 -12.74 8.31 -18.07
N LEU A 369 -13.95 7.75 -18.09
CA LEU A 369 -15.09 8.28 -18.85
C LEU A 369 -15.74 9.54 -18.23
N ALA A 370 -15.76 9.69 -16.90
CA ALA A 370 -16.50 10.76 -16.23
C ALA A 370 -15.94 12.16 -16.53
N GLU A 371 -16.76 13.13 -16.95
CA GLU A 371 -16.32 14.51 -17.12
C GLU A 371 -16.01 15.19 -15.78
N ASN A 372 -16.94 15.11 -14.81
CA ASN A 372 -16.78 15.75 -13.50
C ASN A 372 -15.90 14.93 -12.53
N LYS A 373 -14.58 15.01 -12.72
CA LYS A 373 -13.58 14.37 -11.84
C LYS A 373 -13.72 14.83 -10.37
N THR A 374 -14.16 16.07 -10.14
CA THR A 374 -14.33 16.65 -8.79
C THR A 374 -15.48 16.01 -8.01
N GLU A 375 -16.63 15.75 -8.66
CA GLU A 375 -17.73 14.99 -8.07
C GLU A 375 -17.26 13.58 -7.68
N LEU A 376 -16.57 12.89 -8.59
CA LEU A 376 -16.02 11.56 -8.32
C LEU A 376 -15.00 11.58 -7.17
N MET A 377 -14.10 12.57 -7.08
CA MET A 377 -13.16 12.67 -5.96
C MET A 377 -13.85 12.92 -4.62
N ASN A 378 -14.91 13.76 -4.60
CA ASN A 378 -15.73 13.95 -3.41
C ASN A 378 -16.47 12.67 -2.99
N LEU A 379 -16.79 11.78 -3.93
CA LEU A 379 -17.43 10.49 -3.69
C LEU A 379 -16.45 9.41 -3.16
N VAL A 380 -15.28 9.23 -3.79
CA VAL A 380 -14.32 8.17 -3.38
C VAL A 380 -13.31 8.60 -2.32
N GLY A 381 -12.98 9.89 -2.25
CA GLY A 381 -12.00 10.44 -1.30
C GLY A 381 -12.29 10.14 0.19
N PRO A 382 -13.54 10.24 0.68
CA PRO A 382 -13.89 9.86 2.05
C PRO A 382 -13.64 8.38 2.39
N VAL A 383 -13.52 7.53 1.38
CA VAL A 383 -13.30 6.07 1.51
C VAL A 383 -12.00 5.59 0.85
N PHE A 384 -11.06 6.52 0.56
CA PHE A 384 -9.83 6.27 -0.19
C PHE A 384 -9.04 5.03 0.28
N GLY A 385 -9.02 4.79 1.61
CA GLY A 385 -8.31 3.66 2.22
C GLY A 385 -8.74 2.28 1.73
N GLN A 386 -9.94 2.13 1.15
CA GLN A 386 -10.37 0.89 0.51
C GLN A 386 -9.68 0.67 -0.85
N LEU A 387 -9.46 1.75 -1.61
CA LEU A 387 -8.85 1.73 -2.96
C LEU A 387 -7.34 1.38 -2.94
N LEU A 388 -6.67 1.51 -1.79
CA LEU A 388 -5.24 1.21 -1.58
C LEU A 388 -4.86 -0.29 -1.70
N SER A 389 -5.79 -1.18 -2.05
CA SER A 389 -5.53 -2.62 -2.17
C SER A 389 -5.07 -3.08 -3.56
N THR A 390 -5.30 -2.30 -4.63
CA THR A 390 -4.89 -2.67 -6.00
C THR A 390 -4.25 -1.50 -6.76
N ARG A 391 -3.52 -1.81 -7.85
CA ARG A 391 -2.88 -0.80 -8.70
C ARG A 391 -3.89 0.16 -9.33
N ASN A 392 -4.99 -0.34 -9.90
CA ASN A 392 -5.99 0.50 -10.56
C ASN A 392 -6.70 1.44 -9.56
N GLY A 393 -6.96 0.96 -8.33
CA GLY A 393 -7.45 1.80 -7.24
C GLY A 393 -6.45 2.90 -6.84
N ASN A 394 -5.15 2.57 -6.77
CA ASN A 394 -4.12 3.57 -6.47
C ASN A 394 -3.93 4.60 -7.61
N THR A 395 -3.96 4.18 -8.88
CA THR A 395 -3.91 5.09 -10.04
C THR A 395 -5.07 6.09 -10.01
N VAL A 396 -6.30 5.61 -9.82
CA VAL A 396 -7.48 6.50 -9.66
C VAL A 396 -7.28 7.49 -8.51
N LEU A 397 -6.75 7.05 -7.37
CA LEU A 397 -6.46 7.95 -6.25
C LEU A 397 -5.39 8.99 -6.58
N CYS A 398 -4.30 8.62 -7.27
CA CYS A 398 -3.26 9.56 -7.70
C CYS A 398 -3.85 10.66 -8.59
N ASP A 399 -4.64 10.25 -9.58
CA ASP A 399 -5.08 11.15 -10.63
C ASP A 399 -6.26 12.03 -10.15
N LEU A 400 -7.13 11.50 -9.28
CA LEU A 400 -8.20 12.26 -8.64
C LEU A 400 -7.72 13.20 -7.51
N TYR A 401 -6.56 12.98 -6.88
CA TYR A 401 -6.08 13.85 -5.79
C TYR A 401 -5.87 15.31 -6.23
N GLY A 402 -5.61 15.53 -7.52
CA GLY A 402 -5.55 16.86 -8.14
C GLY A 402 -6.85 17.67 -8.08
N TYR A 403 -7.98 17.01 -7.81
CA TYR A 403 -9.33 17.59 -7.73
C TYR A 403 -9.87 17.65 -6.29
N ALA A 404 -9.12 17.17 -5.29
CA ALA A 404 -9.54 17.15 -3.90
C ALA A 404 -9.46 18.55 -3.26
N ASP A 405 -10.49 18.95 -2.51
CA ASP A 405 -10.50 20.23 -1.79
C ASP A 405 -9.58 20.22 -0.55
N LYS A 406 -9.31 21.41 0.01
CA LYS A 406 -8.43 21.58 1.19
C LYS A 406 -8.89 20.77 2.40
N LYS A 407 -10.19 20.53 2.57
CA LYS A 407 -10.77 19.74 3.67
C LYS A 407 -10.53 18.24 3.46
N LEU A 408 -10.72 17.75 2.25
CA LEU A 408 -10.55 16.35 1.85
C LEU A 408 -9.07 15.96 1.85
N ARG A 409 -8.18 16.79 1.28
CA ARG A 409 -6.71 16.63 1.36
C ARG A 409 -6.24 16.45 2.81
N LYS A 410 -6.72 17.32 3.71
CA LYS A 410 -6.44 17.26 5.16
C LYS A 410 -7.03 16.03 5.86
N SER A 411 -8.12 15.47 5.35
CA SER A 411 -8.70 14.21 5.84
C SER A 411 -7.88 13.00 5.38
N ILE A 412 -7.44 12.98 4.12
CA ILE A 412 -6.62 11.92 3.53
C ILE A 412 -5.25 11.87 4.21
N LEU A 413 -4.55 13.01 4.34
CA LEU A 413 -3.26 13.09 5.04
C LEU A 413 -3.32 12.52 6.46
N LYS A 414 -4.39 12.82 7.20
CA LYS A 414 -4.61 12.25 8.54
C LYS A 414 -4.85 10.75 8.50
N GLY A 415 -5.68 10.25 7.59
CA GLY A 415 -5.90 8.81 7.42
C GLY A 415 -4.64 8.05 7.02
N LEU A 416 -3.77 8.65 6.19
CA LEU A 416 -2.46 8.09 5.87
C LEU A 416 -1.57 8.01 7.12
N LYS A 417 -1.53 9.06 7.96
CA LYS A 417 -0.81 9.03 9.25
C LYS A 417 -1.36 7.96 10.22
N THR A 418 -2.68 7.82 10.35
CA THR A 418 -3.29 7.05 11.46
C THR A 418 -3.73 5.63 11.12
N ASP A 419 -4.21 5.39 9.90
CA ASP A 419 -4.81 4.12 9.50
C ASP A 419 -3.98 3.40 8.42
N PHE A 420 -3.08 4.09 7.70
CA PHE A 420 -2.26 3.53 6.62
C PHE A 420 -0.75 3.89 6.63
N PRO A 421 -0.03 3.90 7.77
CA PRO A 421 1.40 4.29 7.81
C PRO A 421 2.29 3.39 6.93
N GLU A 422 1.95 2.10 6.79
CA GLU A 422 2.63 1.13 5.92
C GLU A 422 2.55 1.46 4.41
N ALA A 423 1.75 2.44 4.00
CA ALA A 423 1.56 2.79 2.59
C ALA A 423 2.84 3.34 1.93
N ALA A 424 3.73 4.01 2.69
CA ALA A 424 5.03 4.48 2.19
C ALA A 424 5.98 3.32 1.85
N TYR A 425 5.85 2.18 2.53
CA TYR A 425 6.67 0.97 2.29
C TYR A 425 6.07 0.04 1.22
N ASN A 426 4.92 0.39 0.62
CA ASN A 426 4.24 -0.46 -0.35
C ASN A 426 4.53 -0.04 -1.81
N GLN A 427 4.95 -1.01 -2.65
CA GLN A 427 5.29 -0.80 -4.06
C GLN A 427 4.19 -0.09 -4.88
N VAL A 428 2.92 -0.31 -4.54
CA VAL A 428 1.77 0.27 -5.22
C VAL A 428 1.31 1.57 -4.57
N ASN A 429 1.40 1.69 -3.24
CA ASN A 429 0.83 2.86 -2.57
C ASN A 429 1.75 4.07 -2.46
N VAL A 430 3.08 3.89 -2.59
CA VAL A 430 4.02 5.01 -2.49
C VAL A 430 3.81 6.10 -3.54
N SER A 431 3.32 5.77 -4.75
CA SER A 431 2.93 6.76 -5.78
C SER A 431 1.85 7.72 -5.28
N PHE A 432 0.88 7.22 -4.51
CA PHE A 432 -0.15 8.07 -3.90
C PHE A 432 0.40 8.90 -2.74
N ILE A 433 1.39 8.40 -1.98
CA ILE A 433 2.08 9.18 -0.95
C ILE A 433 2.86 10.34 -1.58
N VAL A 434 3.60 10.08 -2.66
CA VAL A 434 4.32 11.09 -3.46
C VAL A 434 3.34 12.14 -4.02
N LYS A 435 2.26 11.72 -4.68
CA LYS A 435 1.21 12.63 -5.19
C LYS A 435 0.60 13.47 -4.07
N THR A 436 0.27 12.84 -2.92
CA THR A 436 -0.30 13.53 -1.76
C THR A 436 0.65 14.59 -1.21
N ALA A 437 1.95 14.29 -1.12
CA ALA A 437 2.95 15.22 -0.62
C ALA A 437 3.14 16.43 -1.55
N LEU A 438 3.37 16.18 -2.84
CA LEU A 438 3.68 17.22 -3.83
C LEU A 438 2.47 18.07 -4.24
N ALA A 439 1.26 17.50 -4.22
CA ALA A 439 0.04 18.22 -4.58
C ALA A 439 -0.67 18.86 -3.38
N THR A 440 -0.02 19.08 -2.22
CA THR A 440 -0.66 19.71 -1.05
C THR A 440 0.04 20.98 -0.57
N ASP A 441 -0.66 22.11 -0.69
CA ASP A 441 -0.17 23.45 -0.36
C ASP A 441 0.02 23.71 1.15
N ASP A 442 -0.68 22.95 2.00
CA ASP A 442 -0.51 22.90 3.46
C ASP A 442 0.67 21.97 3.80
N THR A 443 1.87 22.35 3.35
CA THR A 443 3.13 21.61 3.52
C THR A 443 3.45 21.29 4.99
N LYS A 444 3.04 22.15 5.92
CA LYS A 444 3.13 21.88 7.37
C LYS A 444 2.27 20.69 7.79
N MET A 445 1.08 20.51 7.19
CA MET A 445 0.28 19.29 7.35
C MET A 445 0.93 18.07 6.68
N THR A 446 1.55 18.25 5.51
CA THR A 446 2.32 17.20 4.81
C THR A 446 3.48 16.69 5.66
N ILE A 447 4.30 17.59 6.22
CA ILE A 447 5.42 17.27 7.13
C ILE A 447 4.90 16.49 8.35
N GLU A 448 3.91 17.04 9.06
CA GLU A 448 3.33 16.41 10.26
C GLU A 448 2.66 15.06 9.98
N CYS A 449 2.22 14.78 8.75
CA CYS A 449 1.46 13.56 8.43
C CYS A 449 2.24 12.49 7.66
N LEU A 450 3.23 12.86 6.85
CA LEU A 450 3.96 11.92 5.97
C LEU A 450 5.47 11.84 6.24
N ILE A 451 6.11 12.92 6.73
CA ILE A 451 7.57 12.97 6.90
C ILE A 451 7.94 12.70 8.36
N LYS A 452 7.48 13.56 9.28
CA LYS A 452 7.75 13.48 10.72
C LYS A 452 7.43 12.12 11.36
N PRO A 453 6.35 11.39 10.98
CA PRO A 453 6.08 10.06 11.53
C PRO A 453 7.06 8.96 11.09
N LEU A 454 7.95 9.25 10.13
CA LEU A 454 8.98 8.33 9.61
C LEU A 454 10.40 8.76 10.00
N GLN A 455 10.54 9.84 10.78
CA GLN A 455 11.82 10.46 11.17
C GLN A 455 12.67 9.54 12.04
N ASP A 456 12.06 8.84 13.01
CA ASP A 456 12.75 7.87 13.88
C ASP A 456 13.27 6.65 13.11
N ASP A 457 12.74 6.43 11.89
CA ASP A 457 12.98 5.28 11.01
C ASP A 457 13.81 5.69 9.76
N LEU A 458 14.40 6.90 9.73
CA LEU A 458 14.94 7.53 8.51
C LEU A 458 16.04 6.72 7.81
N ALA A 459 16.93 6.06 8.55
CA ALA A 459 17.96 5.16 8.02
C ALA A 459 17.36 3.95 7.25
N LYS A 460 16.23 3.43 7.74
CA LYS A 460 15.43 2.39 7.07
C LYS A 460 14.62 2.98 5.92
N LEU A 461 14.26 4.26 5.96
CA LEU A 461 13.51 4.95 4.92
C LEU A 461 14.35 5.18 3.65
N VAL A 462 15.59 5.68 3.79
CA VAL A 462 16.53 5.90 2.66
C VAL A 462 16.90 4.59 1.96
N SER A 463 17.04 3.50 2.71
CA SER A 463 17.44 2.19 2.20
C SER A 463 16.29 1.35 1.65
N HIS A 464 15.03 1.73 1.89
CA HIS A 464 13.89 0.91 1.46
C HIS A 464 13.60 1.04 -0.05
N PRO A 465 13.51 -0.06 -0.82
CA PRO A 465 13.31 -0.04 -2.29
C PRO A 465 12.06 0.68 -2.81
N HIS A 466 11.13 1.07 -1.92
CA HIS A 466 9.96 1.88 -2.27
C HIS A 466 9.89 3.20 -1.50
N ALA A 467 10.28 3.24 -0.23
CA ALA A 467 9.98 4.40 0.61
C ALA A 467 10.93 5.58 0.37
N HIS A 468 12.15 5.30 -0.09
CA HIS A 468 13.07 6.33 -0.60
C HIS A 468 12.46 7.17 -1.74
N LEU A 469 11.47 6.65 -2.49
CA LEU A 469 10.81 7.40 -3.56
C LEU A 469 10.06 8.64 -3.06
N LEU A 470 9.59 8.64 -1.79
CA LEU A 470 9.04 9.84 -1.16
C LEU A 470 10.14 10.91 -0.99
N LEU A 471 11.27 10.53 -0.41
CA LEU A 471 12.41 11.42 -0.19
C LEU A 471 12.97 11.96 -1.51
N LYS A 472 13.20 11.06 -2.48
CA LYS A 472 13.63 11.38 -3.85
C LYS A 472 12.71 12.40 -4.52
N SER A 473 11.39 12.21 -4.38
CA SER A 473 10.39 13.14 -4.94
C SER A 473 10.35 14.52 -4.26
N ILE A 474 10.93 14.66 -3.07
CA ILE A 474 11.08 15.95 -2.39
C ILE A 474 12.40 16.61 -2.79
N LEU A 475 13.49 15.84 -2.91
CA LEU A 475 14.85 16.35 -3.18
C LEU A 475 15.10 16.69 -4.66
N GLU A 476 14.64 15.85 -5.60
CA GLU A 476 14.75 16.13 -7.04
C GLU A 476 13.65 17.12 -7.49
N PRO A 477 13.91 18.01 -8.46
CA PRO A 477 12.87 18.75 -9.16
C PRO A 477 11.82 17.79 -9.75
N ALA A 478 10.58 17.89 -9.28
CA ALA A 478 9.52 16.99 -9.71
C ALA A 478 9.09 17.31 -11.16
N LYS A 479 8.69 16.27 -11.90
CA LYS A 479 7.84 16.46 -13.08
C LYS A 479 6.49 17.02 -12.65
N ASP A 480 5.82 17.73 -13.56
CA ASP A 480 4.53 18.36 -13.27
C ASP A 480 3.53 17.41 -12.59
N VAL A 481 2.84 17.95 -11.59
CA VAL A 481 1.96 17.21 -10.67
C VAL A 481 0.53 17.73 -10.83
N GLU A 482 -0.11 17.34 -11.94
CA GLU A 482 -1.46 17.73 -12.35
C GLU A 482 -2.42 17.93 -11.16
N SER A 483 -2.87 19.17 -10.95
CA SER A 483 -3.74 19.48 -9.82
C SER A 483 -4.49 20.81 -9.96
N VAL A 484 -5.74 20.76 -10.44
CA VAL A 484 -6.62 21.93 -10.57
C VAL A 484 -6.97 22.62 -9.23
N THR A 485 -6.84 21.94 -8.08
CA THR A 485 -7.09 22.53 -6.74
C THR A 485 -5.84 22.96 -5.97
N SER A 486 -4.67 23.02 -6.62
CA SER A 486 -3.45 23.57 -6.01
C SER A 486 -3.28 25.04 -6.43
N LEU A 487 -3.04 25.90 -5.45
CA LEU A 487 -2.80 27.34 -5.65
C LEU A 487 -1.33 27.71 -5.42
N LYS A 488 -0.60 26.91 -4.63
CA LYS A 488 0.85 27.05 -4.46
C LYS A 488 1.57 26.29 -5.58
N ASP A 489 2.59 26.93 -6.14
CA ASP A 489 3.49 26.34 -7.13
C ASP A 489 4.17 25.03 -6.63
N LEU A 490 4.57 24.18 -7.56
CA LEU A 490 5.23 22.90 -7.29
C LEU A 490 6.65 23.10 -6.71
N ALA A 491 7.49 23.95 -7.31
CA ALA A 491 8.85 24.17 -6.81
C ALA A 491 8.85 24.80 -5.41
N THR A 492 7.97 25.77 -5.18
CA THR A 492 7.73 26.40 -3.87
C THR A 492 7.30 25.37 -2.81
N ARG A 493 6.44 24.40 -3.17
CA ARG A 493 6.08 23.29 -2.26
C ARG A 493 7.23 22.34 -2.01
N GLN A 494 8.03 22.02 -3.03
CA GLN A 494 9.21 21.17 -2.85
C GLN A 494 10.22 21.84 -1.91
N GLN A 495 10.52 23.13 -2.10
CA GLN A 495 11.41 23.90 -1.24
C GLN A 495 10.96 23.86 0.24
N GLU A 496 9.69 24.17 0.53
CA GLU A 496 9.15 24.12 1.91
C GLU A 496 9.23 22.72 2.55
N LEU A 497 9.27 21.64 1.74
CA LEU A 497 9.47 20.27 2.23
C LEU A 497 10.96 19.90 2.35
N GLN A 498 11.81 20.42 1.47
CA GLN A 498 13.27 20.28 1.51
C GLN A 498 13.86 21.00 2.74
N GLU A 499 13.40 22.21 3.08
CA GLU A 499 13.84 22.98 4.25
C GLU A 499 13.67 22.21 5.57
N TYR A 500 12.64 21.36 5.68
CA TYR A 500 12.46 20.47 6.83
C TYR A 500 13.30 19.17 6.73
N LEU A 501 13.46 18.62 5.52
CA LEU A 501 14.04 17.30 5.30
C LEU A 501 15.57 17.31 5.24
N LEU A 502 16.19 18.34 4.65
CA LEU A 502 17.63 18.40 4.41
C LEU A 502 18.48 18.32 5.69
N PRO A 503 18.17 19.04 6.79
CA PRO A 503 18.95 18.91 8.03
C PRO A 503 18.96 17.48 8.56
N LEU A 504 17.80 16.82 8.54
CA LEU A 504 17.63 15.45 9.02
C LEU A 504 18.41 14.43 8.20
N LEU A 505 18.56 14.66 6.89
CA LEU A 505 19.38 13.82 6.01
C LEU A 505 20.88 14.11 6.15
N VAL A 506 21.26 15.38 6.34
CA VAL A 506 22.66 15.75 6.62
C VAL A 506 23.13 15.15 7.94
N ASP A 507 22.36 15.29 9.02
CA ASP A 507 22.66 14.70 10.32
C ASP A 507 22.72 13.16 10.24
N LEU A 508 21.79 12.54 9.49
CA LEU A 508 21.83 11.09 9.24
C LEU A 508 23.13 10.69 8.53
N PHE A 509 23.46 11.28 7.38
CA PHE A 509 24.63 10.89 6.58
C PHE A 509 25.97 11.23 7.25
N LYS A 510 26.00 12.15 8.21
CA LYS A 510 27.15 12.37 9.11
C LYS A 510 27.33 11.29 10.19
N SER A 511 26.30 10.48 10.45
CA SER A 511 26.25 9.52 11.57
C SER A 511 26.31 8.04 11.17
N ILE A 512 26.16 7.71 9.88
CA ILE A 512 26.11 6.33 9.37
C ILE A 512 27.28 6.03 8.42
N GLU A 513 27.62 4.75 8.28
CA GLU A 513 28.72 4.32 7.42
C GLU A 513 28.39 4.54 5.93
N LEU A 514 29.03 5.54 5.30
CA LEU A 514 28.73 5.91 3.92
C LEU A 514 29.10 4.83 2.90
N ARG A 515 29.96 3.86 3.23
CA ARG A 515 30.22 2.69 2.35
C ARG A 515 28.94 1.87 2.14
N GLU A 516 28.22 1.51 3.20
CA GLU A 516 26.94 0.78 3.07
C GLU A 516 25.91 1.61 2.30
N VAL A 517 25.87 2.93 2.51
CA VAL A 517 24.99 3.87 1.79
C VAL A 517 25.27 3.88 0.29
N ILE A 518 26.55 3.95 -0.11
CA ILE A 518 26.98 4.02 -1.52
C ILE A 518 26.78 2.67 -2.24
N GLU A 519 26.93 1.54 -1.55
CA GLU A 519 26.63 0.21 -2.10
C GLU A 519 25.11 -0.05 -2.20
N ASN A 520 24.31 0.55 -1.32
CA ASN A 520 22.85 0.43 -1.32
C ASN A 520 22.19 1.40 -2.33
N LYS A 521 21.83 0.90 -3.52
CA LYS A 521 21.23 1.70 -4.61
C LYS A 521 20.12 2.70 -4.19
N PRO A 522 19.10 2.35 -3.37
CA PRO A 522 18.16 3.34 -2.82
C PRO A 522 18.81 4.47 -2.02
N SER A 523 19.70 4.12 -1.08
CA SER A 523 20.34 5.10 -0.17
C SER A 523 21.34 5.98 -0.92
N CYS A 524 22.12 5.41 -1.84
CA CYS A 524 23.08 6.08 -2.70
C CYS A 524 22.43 7.21 -3.53
N VAL A 525 21.21 7.00 -4.00
CA VAL A 525 20.42 8.04 -4.69
C VAL A 525 20.01 9.16 -3.72
N ILE A 526 19.56 8.84 -2.51
CA ILE A 526 19.20 9.89 -1.53
C ILE A 526 20.44 10.66 -1.05
N LEU A 527 21.58 9.99 -0.87
CA LEU A 527 22.88 10.62 -0.58
C LEU A 527 23.28 11.57 -1.70
N GLN A 528 23.16 11.15 -2.96
CA GLN A 528 23.40 11.99 -4.13
C GLN A 528 22.56 13.26 -4.07
N ASP A 529 21.23 13.12 -3.97
CA ASP A 529 20.31 14.25 -4.08
C ASP A 529 20.42 15.17 -2.85
N THR A 530 20.77 14.61 -1.68
CA THR A 530 21.09 15.40 -0.47
C THR A 530 22.37 16.21 -0.65
N LEU A 531 23.45 15.62 -1.20
CA LEU A 531 24.71 16.33 -1.47
C LEU A 531 24.50 17.49 -2.45
N LYS A 532 23.78 17.24 -3.55
CA LYS A 532 23.52 18.25 -4.59
C LYS A 532 22.74 19.46 -4.09
N THR A 533 21.73 19.23 -3.24
CA THR A 533 20.84 20.29 -2.74
C THR A 533 21.39 20.96 -1.47
N SER A 534 22.13 20.25 -0.61
CA SER A 534 22.71 20.83 0.62
C SER A 534 24.07 21.48 0.44
N GLY A 535 24.88 21.03 -0.52
CA GLY A 535 26.27 21.47 -0.67
C GLY A 535 27.13 21.23 0.58
N ASN A 536 26.83 20.23 1.41
CA ASN A 536 27.55 20.02 2.66
C ASN A 536 28.96 19.44 2.42
N PRO A 537 30.05 20.12 2.86
CA PRO A 537 31.42 19.68 2.59
C PRO A 537 31.81 18.45 3.41
N ASP A 538 31.34 18.33 4.65
CA ASP A 538 31.71 17.22 5.55
C ASP A 538 31.32 15.86 4.94
N ILE A 539 30.12 15.77 4.35
CA ILE A 539 29.65 14.56 3.66
C ILE A 539 30.41 14.37 2.34
N LEU A 540 30.76 15.44 1.61
CA LEU A 540 31.58 15.32 0.39
C LEU A 540 32.96 14.72 0.71
N TYR A 541 33.65 15.26 1.72
CA TYR A 541 34.94 14.73 2.18
C TYR A 541 34.81 13.28 2.66
N SER A 542 33.75 12.95 3.41
CA SER A 542 33.48 11.57 3.83
C SER A 542 33.27 10.60 2.65
N VAL A 543 32.67 11.06 1.53
CA VAL A 543 32.55 10.26 0.30
C VAL A 543 33.90 10.14 -0.44
N VAL A 544 34.73 11.18 -0.41
CA VAL A 544 36.10 11.15 -0.98
C VAL A 544 37.02 10.22 -0.17
N ASP A 545 36.87 10.17 1.15
CA ASP A 545 37.62 9.28 2.04
C ASP A 545 37.20 7.81 1.82
N VAL A 546 35.90 7.50 1.74
CA VAL A 546 35.42 6.14 1.38
C VAL A 546 35.90 5.72 -0.02
N LEU A 547 36.05 6.66 -0.95
CA LEU A 547 36.69 6.38 -2.24
C LEU A 547 38.20 6.12 -2.10
N ARG A 548 38.91 6.83 -1.20
CA ARG A 548 40.35 6.61 -0.94
C ARG A 548 40.59 5.20 -0.40
N ASP A 549 39.80 4.76 0.57
CA ASP A 549 39.88 3.39 1.12
C ASP A 549 39.61 2.31 0.07
N ASP A 550 38.62 2.53 -0.82
CA ASP A 550 38.34 1.61 -1.92
C ASP A 550 39.44 1.60 -2.99
N MET A 551 40.01 2.77 -3.26
CA MET A 551 41.12 2.97 -4.19
C MET A 551 42.38 2.26 -3.70
N ASP A 552 42.74 2.39 -2.41
CA ASP A 552 43.91 1.74 -1.83
C ASP A 552 43.77 0.22 -1.84
N GLY A 553 42.57 -0.29 -1.58
CA GLY A 553 42.21 -1.70 -1.73
C GLY A 553 41.96 -2.17 -3.18
N GLU A 554 40.94 -3.01 -3.33
CA GLU A 554 40.65 -3.72 -4.59
C GLU A 554 39.91 -2.89 -5.65
N MET A 555 39.54 -1.62 -5.39
CA MET A 555 38.66 -0.79 -6.23
C MET A 555 37.29 -1.47 -6.49
N LYS A 556 36.60 -1.91 -5.42
CA LYS A 556 35.32 -2.65 -5.52
C LYS A 556 34.13 -1.74 -5.81
N LEU A 557 34.08 -0.55 -5.21
CA LEU A 557 33.05 0.47 -5.45
C LEU A 557 33.11 0.95 -6.91
N LEU A 558 34.30 1.26 -7.43
CA LEU A 558 34.46 1.74 -8.80
C LEU A 558 34.08 0.70 -9.88
N GLN A 559 34.18 -0.59 -9.57
CA GLN A 559 33.71 -1.66 -10.46
C GLN A 559 32.17 -1.78 -10.51
N ASN A 560 31.44 -1.21 -9.54
CA ASN A 560 29.98 -1.17 -9.55
C ASN A 560 29.47 -0.03 -10.44
N LEU A 561 28.74 -0.37 -11.51
CA LEU A 561 28.19 0.59 -12.47
C LEU A 561 27.23 1.63 -11.84
N ASP A 562 26.53 1.29 -10.75
CA ASP A 562 25.67 2.26 -10.07
C ASP A 562 26.48 3.26 -9.23
N THR A 563 27.54 2.81 -8.55
CA THR A 563 28.46 3.67 -7.80
C THR A 563 29.32 4.54 -8.72
N LEU A 564 29.77 4.00 -9.85
CA LEU A 564 30.41 4.75 -10.94
C LEU A 564 29.50 5.91 -11.39
N ARG A 565 28.23 5.63 -11.69
CA ARG A 565 27.25 6.67 -12.07
C ARG A 565 27.01 7.71 -10.97
N PHE A 566 27.00 7.30 -9.70
CA PHE A 566 26.89 8.21 -8.56
C PHE A 566 28.04 9.24 -8.55
N LEU A 567 29.29 8.78 -8.64
CA LEU A 567 30.46 9.68 -8.69
C LEU A 567 30.45 10.59 -9.92
N GLN A 568 30.18 10.04 -11.11
CA GLN A 568 30.01 10.82 -12.34
C GLN A 568 28.89 11.88 -12.21
N SER A 569 27.82 11.55 -11.50
CA SER A 569 26.67 12.45 -11.28
C SER A 569 26.99 13.60 -10.34
N LEU A 570 27.86 13.38 -9.32
CA LEU A 570 28.38 14.46 -8.46
C LEU A 570 29.37 15.36 -9.21
N ILE A 571 30.22 14.80 -10.09
CA ILE A 571 31.27 15.55 -10.81
C ILE A 571 30.69 16.32 -12.01
N LYS A 572 29.95 15.64 -12.90
CA LYS A 572 29.46 16.21 -14.17
C LYS A 572 28.22 17.09 -14.01
N LYS A 573 27.42 16.86 -12.96
CA LYS A 573 26.16 17.58 -12.68
C LYS A 573 25.92 17.80 -11.18
N PRO A 574 26.83 18.50 -10.47
CA PRO A 574 26.71 18.73 -9.02
C PRO A 574 25.43 19.47 -8.63
N GLY A 575 24.92 20.38 -9.45
CA GLY A 575 23.92 21.36 -9.01
C GLY A 575 24.57 22.47 -8.18
N ASP A 576 23.87 23.59 -8.04
CA ASP A 576 24.53 24.88 -7.77
C ASP A 576 25.22 24.95 -6.40
N ALA A 577 24.60 24.36 -5.36
CA ALA A 577 25.18 24.33 -4.01
C ALA A 577 26.42 23.43 -3.90
N LEU A 578 26.44 22.28 -4.59
CA LEU A 578 27.59 21.39 -4.59
C LEU A 578 28.68 21.87 -5.58
N ALA A 579 28.32 22.62 -6.62
CA ALA A 579 29.27 23.17 -7.60
C ALA A 579 30.27 24.14 -6.96
N SER A 580 29.85 24.91 -5.94
CA SER A 580 30.75 25.82 -5.22
C SER A 580 31.89 25.11 -4.49
N LEU A 581 31.73 23.82 -4.16
CA LEU A 581 32.78 22.98 -3.55
C LEU A 581 33.73 22.35 -4.60
N LYS A 582 33.59 22.67 -5.89
CA LYS A 582 34.40 22.13 -7.00
C LYS A 582 34.72 20.61 -6.87
N PRO A 583 33.73 19.69 -6.85
CA PRO A 583 33.97 18.28 -6.49
C PRO A 583 35.02 17.55 -7.33
N TYR A 584 35.26 18.01 -8.57
CA TYR A 584 36.34 17.51 -9.43
C TYR A 584 37.74 17.72 -8.81
N ARG A 585 37.97 18.82 -8.07
CA ARG A 585 39.22 19.07 -7.31
C ARG A 585 39.39 18.07 -6.17
N GLU A 586 38.31 17.70 -5.50
CA GLU A 586 38.36 16.81 -4.32
C GLU A 586 38.54 15.34 -4.71
N PHE A 587 37.86 14.88 -5.78
CA PHE A 587 38.00 13.50 -6.26
C PHE A 587 39.32 13.25 -7.01
N TRP A 588 39.92 14.26 -7.64
CA TRP A 588 41.10 14.08 -8.50
C TRP A 588 42.37 13.60 -7.76
N PRO A 589 42.80 14.17 -6.60
CA PRO A 589 43.94 13.67 -5.83
C PRO A 589 43.84 12.20 -5.43
N VAL A 590 42.64 11.71 -5.12
CA VAL A 590 42.38 10.30 -4.81
C VAL A 590 42.52 9.43 -6.07
N LEU A 591 41.93 9.86 -7.19
CA LEU A 591 41.93 9.09 -8.44
C LEU A 591 43.29 9.08 -9.14
N LYS A 592 44.12 10.14 -9.00
CA LYS A 592 45.42 10.23 -9.68
C LYS A 592 46.41 9.14 -9.26
N THR A 593 46.23 8.57 -8.06
CA THR A 593 47.03 7.46 -7.49
C THR A 593 47.08 6.19 -8.36
N LYS A 594 45.97 5.79 -9.04
CA LYS A 594 45.90 4.53 -9.81
C LYS A 594 45.38 4.72 -11.24
N VAL A 595 45.65 5.88 -11.85
CA VAL A 595 45.27 6.27 -13.23
C VAL A 595 45.44 5.17 -14.28
N LYS A 596 46.58 4.48 -14.32
CA LYS A 596 46.84 3.41 -15.32
C LYS A 596 45.82 2.26 -15.25
N ARG A 597 45.30 1.96 -14.04
CA ARG A 597 44.24 0.97 -13.81
C ARG A 597 42.86 1.51 -14.17
N ILE A 598 42.60 2.80 -13.92
CA ILE A 598 41.35 3.49 -14.28
C ILE A 598 41.20 3.58 -15.81
N LEU A 599 42.23 4.04 -16.53
CA LEU A 599 42.27 4.13 -18.00
C LEU A 599 42.04 2.78 -18.70
N SER A 600 42.48 1.68 -18.07
CA SER A 600 42.31 0.31 -18.56
C SER A 600 40.93 -0.30 -18.22
N SER A 601 39.95 0.51 -17.79
CA SER A 601 38.67 0.04 -17.25
C SER A 601 37.49 0.91 -17.68
N GLN A 602 36.27 0.50 -17.36
CA GLN A 602 35.07 1.31 -17.61
C GLN A 602 35.02 2.59 -16.76
N CYS A 603 35.86 2.71 -15.72
CA CYS A 603 35.95 3.88 -14.85
C CYS A 603 36.60 5.10 -15.52
N VAL A 604 37.20 4.94 -16.71
CA VAL A 604 37.82 6.02 -17.50
C VAL A 604 36.91 7.25 -17.70
N PHE A 605 35.59 7.06 -17.72
CA PHE A 605 34.65 8.18 -17.86
C PHE A 605 34.63 9.14 -16.66
N ILE A 606 35.05 8.73 -15.45
CA ILE A 606 35.24 9.68 -14.33
C ILE A 606 36.36 10.68 -14.67
N LEU A 607 37.44 10.21 -15.30
CA LEU A 607 38.55 11.09 -15.71
C LEU A 607 38.11 12.06 -16.81
N VAL A 608 37.24 11.63 -17.73
CA VAL A 608 36.58 12.50 -18.71
C VAL A 608 35.74 13.56 -17.99
N ASP A 609 34.89 13.16 -17.05
CA ASP A 609 34.01 14.09 -16.33
C ASP A 609 34.78 15.12 -15.47
N ILE A 610 35.93 14.74 -14.90
CA ILE A 610 36.83 15.65 -14.18
C ILE A 610 37.44 16.70 -15.12
N VAL A 611 37.97 16.29 -16.28
CA VAL A 611 38.57 17.22 -17.25
C VAL A 611 37.51 18.13 -17.87
N GLU A 612 36.35 17.60 -18.24
CA GLU A 612 35.24 18.41 -18.74
C GLU A 612 34.76 19.44 -17.71
N ALA A 613 34.68 19.07 -16.43
CA ALA A 613 34.31 19.99 -15.35
C ALA A 613 35.39 21.07 -15.13
N ALA A 614 36.66 20.69 -15.02
CA ALA A 614 37.77 21.62 -14.82
C ALA A 614 37.91 22.61 -15.98
N LEU A 615 37.80 22.15 -17.24
CA LEU A 615 37.80 23.03 -18.42
C LEU A 615 36.58 23.97 -18.45
N LYS A 616 35.39 23.49 -18.05
CA LYS A 616 34.17 24.33 -18.00
C LYS A 616 34.27 25.44 -16.96
N GLU A 617 34.82 25.15 -15.78
CA GLU A 617 35.01 26.12 -14.70
C GLU A 617 36.32 26.94 -14.83
N LYS A 618 37.07 26.78 -15.93
CA LYS A 618 38.37 27.44 -16.20
C LYS A 618 39.39 27.23 -15.08
N ASP A 619 39.54 25.97 -14.66
CA ASP A 619 40.39 25.56 -13.55
C ASP A 619 41.77 25.10 -14.05
N ASP A 620 42.58 26.04 -14.53
CA ASP A 620 43.84 25.75 -15.21
C ASP A 620 44.82 24.94 -14.32
N GLU A 621 44.88 25.24 -13.02
CA GLU A 621 45.65 24.48 -12.01
C GLU A 621 45.32 22.98 -12.04
N THR A 622 44.02 22.62 -12.03
CA THR A 622 43.59 21.22 -12.08
C THR A 622 43.84 20.60 -13.46
N VAL A 623 43.70 21.38 -14.52
CA VAL A 623 43.94 20.93 -15.90
C VAL A 623 45.43 20.65 -16.16
N GLU A 624 46.34 21.43 -15.58
CA GLU A 624 47.79 21.22 -15.69
C GLU A 624 48.27 20.01 -14.88
N ASP A 625 47.85 19.87 -13.61
CA ASP A 625 48.14 18.67 -12.81
C ASP A 625 47.57 17.41 -13.49
N PHE A 626 46.37 17.48 -14.07
CA PHE A 626 45.81 16.39 -14.87
C PHE A 626 46.66 16.07 -16.11
N LYS A 627 47.05 17.07 -16.91
CA LYS A 627 47.91 16.88 -18.09
C LYS A 627 49.28 16.31 -17.75
N SER A 628 49.82 16.63 -16.58
CA SER A 628 51.10 16.09 -16.10
C SER A 628 51.04 14.57 -15.83
N VAL A 629 49.91 14.08 -15.32
CA VAL A 629 49.70 12.66 -14.98
C VAL A 629 49.15 11.84 -16.16
N VAL A 630 48.30 12.44 -17.00
CA VAL A 630 47.57 11.77 -18.10
C VAL A 630 48.07 12.28 -19.45
N THR A 631 49.23 11.78 -19.86
CA THR A 631 49.89 12.23 -21.10
C THR A 631 49.30 11.61 -22.36
N VAL A 632 49.42 12.32 -23.49
CA VAL A 632 48.98 11.84 -24.81
C VAL A 632 49.68 10.53 -25.23
N SER A 633 50.91 10.24 -24.77
CA SER A 633 51.57 8.95 -25.04
C SER A 633 50.88 7.82 -24.27
N THR A 634 50.69 7.96 -22.95
CA THR A 634 50.08 6.91 -22.12
C THR A 634 48.64 6.59 -22.54
N LEU A 635 47.89 7.59 -23.04
CA LEU A 635 46.58 7.38 -23.66
C LEU A 635 46.66 6.63 -25.00
N LYS A 636 47.61 6.97 -25.89
CA LYS A 636 47.84 6.24 -27.16
C LYS A 636 48.26 4.79 -26.92
N GLU A 637 49.17 4.57 -25.98
CA GLU A 637 49.63 3.24 -25.53
C GLU A 637 48.46 2.41 -24.97
N THR A 638 47.63 3.01 -24.10
CA THR A 638 46.45 2.33 -23.53
C THR A 638 45.40 2.02 -24.59
N SER A 639 45.10 2.96 -25.50
CA SER A 639 44.18 2.74 -26.63
C SER A 639 44.68 1.60 -27.52
N ALA A 640 45.99 1.52 -27.81
CA ALA A 640 46.59 0.41 -28.55
C ALA A 640 46.51 -0.94 -27.80
N ALA A 641 46.70 -0.95 -26.48
CA ALA A 641 46.57 -2.15 -25.65
C ALA A 641 45.11 -2.68 -25.60
N LEU A 642 44.13 -1.79 -25.42
CA LEU A 642 42.70 -2.13 -25.44
C LEU A 642 42.27 -2.63 -26.83
N LYS A 643 42.75 -2.00 -27.91
CA LYS A 643 42.53 -2.45 -29.31
C LYS A 643 43.07 -3.87 -29.54
N LYS A 644 44.28 -4.19 -29.06
CA LYS A 644 44.85 -5.55 -29.12
C LYS A 644 43.99 -6.59 -28.37
N LYS A 645 43.36 -6.20 -27.25
CA LYS A 645 42.43 -7.06 -26.48
C LYS A 645 41.00 -7.12 -27.03
N LYS A 646 40.66 -6.32 -28.05
CA LYS A 646 39.29 -6.09 -28.54
C LYS A 646 38.33 -5.49 -27.48
N GLU A 647 38.88 -4.72 -26.55
CA GLU A 647 38.13 -4.06 -25.47
C GLU A 647 37.65 -2.65 -25.88
N LYS A 648 36.61 -2.13 -25.20
CA LYS A 648 36.04 -0.80 -25.48
C LYS A 648 36.99 0.30 -25.00
N HIS A 649 37.33 1.22 -25.90
CA HIS A 649 38.32 2.29 -25.67
C HIS A 649 37.75 3.72 -25.80
N VAL A 650 36.44 3.87 -26.03
CA VAL A 650 35.76 5.16 -26.30
C VAL A 650 36.10 6.28 -25.30
N GLY A 651 36.19 5.97 -24.00
CA GLY A 651 36.55 6.98 -22.99
C GLY A 651 38.01 7.45 -23.09
N VAL A 652 38.93 6.59 -23.53
CA VAL A 652 40.33 6.93 -23.82
C VAL A 652 40.41 7.80 -25.09
N ASP A 653 39.59 7.50 -26.10
CA ASP A 653 39.53 8.31 -27.32
C ASP A 653 38.92 9.71 -27.06
N ILE A 654 37.98 9.83 -26.11
CA ILE A 654 37.46 11.13 -25.63
C ILE A 654 38.54 11.91 -24.87
N LEU A 655 39.27 11.27 -23.94
CA LEU A 655 40.41 11.90 -23.26
C LEU A 655 41.47 12.39 -24.27
N LEU A 656 41.80 11.59 -25.29
CA LEU A 656 42.70 12.02 -26.36
C LEU A 656 42.19 13.28 -27.08
N LYS A 657 40.88 13.40 -27.33
CA LYS A 657 40.29 14.60 -27.95
C LYS A 657 40.22 15.83 -27.01
N LEU A 658 40.19 15.63 -25.69
CA LEU A 658 40.17 16.72 -24.70
C LEU A 658 41.57 17.24 -24.33
N LEU A 659 42.63 16.52 -24.71
CA LEU A 659 44.02 16.76 -24.31
C LEU A 659 44.99 16.89 -25.50
N SER A 660 44.46 16.89 -26.73
CA SER A 660 45.18 17.23 -27.98
C SER A 660 44.72 18.60 -28.49
#